data_AF-A0A024GJ59-F1
#
_entry.id   AF-A0A024GJ59-F1
#
_cell.length_a   1.000
_cell.length_b   1.000
_cell.length_c   1.000
_cell.angle_alpha   90.00
_cell.angle_beta   90.00
_cell.angle_gamma   90.00
#
_symmetry.space_group_name_H-M   'P 1'
#
loop_
_entity.id
_entity.type
_entity.pdbx_description
1 polymer ?
#
loop_
_entity_poly.entity_id
_entity_poly.type
_entity_poly.pdbx_seq_one_letter_code
_entity_poly.pdbx_strand_id
1 'polypeptide(L)'
;MTETTPFLTNRKLQPKNLEGRRKKKSRVDQTSEHSDIIKKDGVAKKNSKTRGNGPLPLWFRGTITLAVALTFLCVLSLLAYDKHPAASHIPTLYVGVLNSLIGSYLSASGYCCQKWAHLKVEHRPHIGSASQQGSFILGLILLAIGTVSAVLNLGLLGQAVQAPFAALTLIHSALLARFVLKEKYSVYDALSSIFIVLGVGVSVFAAQSSSTLMHEAYTLNSLYNVFFRNSVMPGLYTITSILVVTFLLRRVRSARLRRQKIGLFAFSFCAGIMAGYTSLTTKSTLEILKSIFTSPSQSPLRSDILSSVIMNPLFIVLVVGIPASLSTQLFLLNKGLEHFGTLKFIPLYQAFIILGNMFCGAVFFNEMMHYTAKALILFLIGVLITVSGVCMLLAKVELERRNSDATRKTSGDDQDPGSAESELSQFETMFSFSDMKWATTESSPHDLVMAHDFDECKKMIVRLMQSATKSIHYSTFLCDFAQPLNKFKGEDGNLSIISCITAAAARGVSIHILYNPVGDYGTETINRVQAQLPPGVFLTCAVSNLGPGPLTKWFSNNSKYAFHHQKYLCIDGTRIMVTGCDVNRERNGWLARNELGYYWHEVSVLAKCTSDMFEWICHNHGDNELTYTPVHRRLSTVTQTRHHYDEKLDANAPPFPLVSGGWREENAMVNMILNATRSIHLENQIMISGGNLQHNRVLKAIASRVARAFDEKDQGFHVIILTNKAQQDEPSLVTRWYCTLSTQWSMEQLEIAMLSFGIPRNEIANYVYIGRLVADGVLVKIHSNILITDGQYALRSSSNLADRSLSFRPTDTELGLLFSGQVVTQFQQKLWNMYFRTKDVPYTIEKVFALLRTSTIPSNIKLKSTSCVVQLRKRPWNPMLTRFLMSTFIHASEGATGGRRKVTYQVQAKCIGNSTLS
;
A
#
# COMPACT_ATOMS: atom_id res chain seq x y z
N MET A 1 -2.38 -39.70 -66.50
CA MET A 1 -1.57 -39.79 -67.73
C MET A 1 -0.90 -38.44 -67.98
N THR A 2 0.21 -38.45 -68.71
CA THR A 2 0.83 -37.39 -69.55
C THR A 2 0.25 -35.95 -69.48
N GLU A 3 1.05 -34.88 -69.36
CA GLU A 3 2.02 -34.39 -70.38
C GLU A 3 1.36 -34.07 -71.74
N THR A 4 1.63 -32.96 -72.45
CA THR A 4 2.48 -31.78 -72.16
C THR A 4 2.19 -30.62 -73.14
N THR A 5 1.90 -29.40 -72.63
CA THR A 5 2.29 -28.09 -73.24
C THR A 5 1.76 -27.83 -74.69
N PRO A 6 2.26 -26.89 -75.55
CA PRO A 6 3.18 -25.75 -75.38
C PRO A 6 2.86 -24.41 -76.13
N PHE A 7 3.71 -23.39 -75.88
CA PHE A 7 4.05 -22.19 -76.72
C PHE A 7 2.95 -21.15 -77.07
N LEU A 8 3.23 -19.85 -77.35
CA LEU A 8 4.44 -19.02 -77.55
C LEU A 8 4.46 -17.84 -76.52
N THR A 9 5.53 -17.16 -76.05
CA THR A 9 6.75 -16.51 -76.64
C THR A 9 6.44 -15.36 -77.62
N ASN A 10 7.18 -14.25 -77.79
CA ASN A 10 8.49 -13.69 -77.33
C ASN A 10 8.24 -12.31 -76.62
N ARG A 11 9.15 -11.42 -76.16
CA ARG A 11 10.62 -11.23 -75.92
C ARG A 11 10.69 -10.23 -74.73
N LYS A 12 11.52 -10.33 -73.68
CA LYS A 12 12.99 -10.33 -73.50
C LYS A 12 13.71 -8.97 -73.65
N LEU A 13 14.21 -8.45 -72.53
CA LEU A 13 15.57 -7.87 -72.29
C LEU A 13 15.73 -7.76 -70.74
N GLN A 14 16.12 -8.78 -69.96
CA GLN A 14 17.31 -9.65 -69.87
C GLN A 14 18.52 -9.08 -69.09
N PRO A 15 19.29 -9.92 -68.35
CA PRO A 15 19.59 -9.64 -66.93
C PRO A 15 21.03 -10.03 -66.49
N LYS A 16 21.29 -10.15 -65.17
CA LYS A 16 22.04 -11.26 -64.48
C LYS A 16 22.09 -10.99 -62.95
N ASN A 17 21.68 -11.91 -62.06
CA ASN A 17 22.31 -13.16 -61.54
C ASN A 17 23.27 -12.91 -60.35
N LEU A 18 23.39 -13.74 -59.29
CA LEU A 18 22.72 -14.98 -58.80
C LEU A 18 22.42 -14.79 -57.27
N GLU A 19 22.05 -15.70 -56.35
CA GLU A 19 21.50 -17.10 -56.23
C GLU A 19 20.91 -17.19 -54.78
N GLY A 20 20.73 -18.39 -54.18
CA GLY A 20 21.23 -18.60 -52.81
C GLY A 20 20.26 -19.17 -51.76
N ARG A 21 19.21 -19.90 -52.16
CA ARG A 21 18.23 -20.62 -51.30
C ARG A 21 18.79 -21.11 -49.92
N ARG A 22 18.06 -21.05 -48.79
CA ARG A 22 16.94 -21.98 -48.45
C ARG A 22 16.19 -21.71 -47.09
N LYS A 23 14.88 -22.04 -47.08
CA LYS A 23 14.02 -22.63 -45.98
C LYS A 23 13.45 -21.81 -44.78
N LYS A 24 12.09 -21.78 -44.75
CA LYS A 24 11.12 -21.94 -43.62
C LYS A 24 11.29 -21.05 -42.35
N LYS A 25 10.28 -20.33 -41.83
CA LYS A 25 8.87 -20.72 -41.57
C LYS A 25 8.10 -19.49 -41.01
N SER A 26 6.81 -19.34 -41.29
CA SER A 26 5.88 -18.44 -40.57
C SER A 26 4.50 -19.08 -40.44
N ARG A 27 3.62 -18.55 -39.59
CA ARG A 27 2.21 -18.97 -39.40
C ARG A 27 1.32 -17.73 -39.41
N VAL A 28 0.09 -17.87 -39.87
CA VAL A 28 -0.77 -16.78 -40.37
C VAL A 28 -1.83 -16.37 -39.34
N ASP A 29 -2.18 -15.08 -39.33
CA ASP A 29 -3.25 -14.48 -38.53
C ASP A 29 -4.66 -14.89 -38.99
N GLN A 30 -5.66 -14.66 -38.14
CA GLN A 30 -7.08 -14.64 -38.54
C GLN A 30 -7.74 -13.34 -38.08
N THR A 31 -8.51 -12.75 -39.00
CA THR A 31 -9.35 -11.57 -38.79
C THR A 31 -10.83 -11.98 -38.76
N SER A 32 -11.64 -11.27 -37.97
CA SER A 32 -13.10 -11.31 -38.06
C SER A 32 -13.65 -9.89 -38.04
N GLU A 33 -14.63 -9.61 -38.90
CA GLU A 33 -15.16 -8.27 -39.15
C GLU A 33 -16.52 -8.01 -38.48
N HIS A 34 -16.95 -6.74 -38.58
CA HIS A 34 -18.24 -6.17 -38.18
C HIS A 34 -18.50 -6.10 -36.66
N SER A 35 -19.10 -5.03 -36.14
CA SER A 35 -19.90 -3.98 -36.79
C SER A 35 -19.61 -2.57 -36.26
N ASP A 36 -19.86 -1.58 -37.11
CA ASP A 36 -19.79 -0.15 -36.83
C ASP A 36 -21.11 0.46 -37.33
N ILE A 37 -21.78 1.33 -36.55
CA ILE A 37 -22.71 2.41 -36.97
C ILE A 37 -23.45 2.94 -35.72
N ILE A 38 -22.98 4.09 -35.22
CA ILE A 38 -23.74 5.35 -35.05
C ILE A 38 -22.74 6.40 -34.53
N LYS A 39 -22.70 7.56 -35.20
CA LYS A 39 -22.00 8.75 -34.72
C LYS A 39 -22.92 9.95 -34.82
N LYS A 40 -23.13 10.61 -33.70
CA LYS A 40 -23.35 12.07 -33.58
C LYS A 40 -23.20 12.46 -32.12
N ASP A 41 -22.03 12.99 -31.75
CA ASP A 41 -21.99 14.36 -31.24
C ASP A 41 -20.56 14.94 -31.26
N GLY A 42 -20.50 16.26 -31.41
CA GLY A 42 -19.34 16.96 -31.95
C GLY A 42 -18.34 17.49 -30.93
N VAL A 43 -17.57 16.61 -30.27
CA VAL A 43 -16.35 17.04 -29.54
C VAL A 43 -15.11 16.40 -30.17
N ALA A 44 -14.28 17.22 -30.81
CA ALA A 44 -13.07 16.79 -31.50
C ALA A 44 -11.98 16.32 -30.52
N LYS A 45 -12.04 15.05 -30.09
CA LYS A 45 -10.98 14.37 -29.31
C LYS A 45 -9.66 14.31 -30.10
N LYS A 46 -8.87 15.37 -29.98
CA LYS A 46 -7.54 15.56 -30.58
C LYS A 46 -6.64 14.37 -30.22
N ASN A 47 -6.27 13.56 -31.21
CA ASN A 47 -5.55 12.29 -31.06
C ASN A 47 -4.24 12.44 -30.26
N SER A 48 -4.31 12.20 -28.95
CA SER A 48 -3.14 12.26 -28.07
C SER A 48 -2.33 10.96 -28.20
N LYS A 49 -1.08 11.07 -28.67
CA LYS A 49 -0.21 9.92 -28.96
C LYS A 49 0.26 9.21 -27.67
N THR A 50 -0.60 8.38 -27.08
CA THR A 50 -0.28 7.28 -26.14
C THR A 50 0.81 7.59 -25.10
N ARG A 51 0.43 8.20 -23.98
CA ARG A 51 1.25 8.25 -22.75
C ARG A 51 1.05 6.96 -21.95
N GLY A 52 2.10 6.50 -21.26
CA GLY A 52 2.08 5.40 -20.26
C GLY A 52 1.67 3.99 -20.71
N ASN A 53 0.89 3.85 -21.80
CA ASN A 53 0.06 2.68 -22.11
C ASN A 53 0.82 1.44 -22.65
N GLY A 54 2.13 1.34 -22.41
CA GLY A 54 2.98 0.30 -23.02
C GLY A 54 4.35 0.13 -22.36
N PRO A 55 5.25 -0.66 -22.99
CA PRO A 55 6.63 -0.82 -22.54
C PRO A 55 7.43 0.49 -22.61
N LEU A 56 8.40 0.66 -21.70
CA LEU A 56 9.44 1.71 -21.83
C LEU A 56 10.14 1.59 -23.20
N PRO A 57 10.45 2.70 -23.90
CA PRO A 57 11.04 2.69 -25.25
C PRO A 57 12.32 1.87 -25.35
N LEU A 58 12.51 1.15 -26.46
CA LEU A 58 13.65 0.25 -26.62
C LEU A 58 15.00 0.99 -26.59
N TRP A 59 15.09 2.15 -27.26
CA TRP A 59 16.29 3.00 -27.23
C TRP A 59 16.66 3.43 -25.80
N PHE A 60 15.67 3.79 -24.99
CA PHE A 60 15.87 4.26 -23.61
C PHE A 60 16.36 3.12 -22.69
N ARG A 61 15.95 1.88 -22.95
CA ARG A 61 16.53 0.71 -22.28
C ARG A 61 17.99 0.52 -22.68
N GLY A 62 18.31 0.65 -23.97
CA GLY A 62 19.67 0.54 -24.48
C GLY A 62 20.62 1.55 -23.85
N THR A 63 20.21 2.83 -23.77
CA THR A 63 21.01 3.88 -23.14
C THR A 63 21.14 3.70 -21.62
N ILE A 64 20.10 3.19 -20.93
CA ILE A 64 20.21 2.79 -19.52
C ILE A 64 21.23 1.67 -19.34
N THR A 65 21.14 0.58 -20.12
CA THR A 65 22.06 -0.57 -20.01
C THR A 65 23.50 -0.16 -20.28
N LEU A 66 23.72 0.68 -21.31
CA LEU A 66 25.05 1.24 -21.62
C LEU A 66 25.58 2.12 -20.48
N ALA A 67 24.76 3.00 -19.90
CA ALA A 67 25.15 3.85 -18.79
C ALA A 67 25.50 3.05 -17.52
N VAL A 68 24.74 1.99 -17.21
CA VAL A 68 25.07 1.07 -16.10
C VAL A 68 26.37 0.31 -16.37
N ALA A 69 26.56 -0.20 -17.59
CA ALA A 69 27.79 -0.91 -17.97
C ALA A 69 29.04 -0.02 -17.92
N LEU A 70 28.94 1.23 -18.41
CA LEU A 70 30.02 2.21 -18.33
C LEU A 70 30.31 2.63 -16.88
N THR A 71 29.29 2.74 -16.04
CA THR A 71 29.49 3.00 -14.59
C THR A 71 30.26 1.84 -13.95
N PHE A 72 29.84 0.60 -14.20
CA PHE A 72 30.49 -0.59 -13.66
C PHE A 72 31.93 -0.75 -14.17
N LEU A 73 32.17 -0.47 -15.46
CA LEU A 73 33.52 -0.44 -16.03
C LEU A 73 34.39 0.65 -15.38
N CYS A 74 33.84 1.84 -15.11
CA CYS A 74 34.54 2.89 -14.35
C CYS A 74 34.91 2.41 -12.94
N VAL A 75 33.99 1.74 -12.21
CA VAL A 75 34.32 1.16 -10.89
C VAL A 75 35.46 0.14 -10.99
N LEU A 76 35.40 -0.78 -11.95
CA LEU A 76 36.45 -1.79 -12.16
C LEU A 76 37.79 -1.15 -12.56
N SER A 77 37.79 -0.14 -13.42
CA SER A 77 39.00 0.59 -13.79
C SER A 77 39.63 1.28 -12.58
N LEU A 78 38.84 1.91 -11.71
CA LEU A 78 39.36 2.56 -10.49
C LEU A 78 39.93 1.55 -9.49
N LEU A 79 39.30 0.37 -9.34
CA LEU A 79 39.82 -0.73 -8.51
C LEU A 79 41.08 -1.38 -9.10
N ALA A 80 41.28 -1.32 -10.42
CA ALA A 80 42.48 -1.84 -11.10
C ALA A 80 43.63 -0.81 -11.19
N TYR A 81 43.31 0.49 -11.17
CA TYR A 81 44.25 1.59 -11.37
C TYR A 81 45.21 1.81 -10.17
N ASP A 82 44.87 1.29 -8.99
CA ASP A 82 45.60 1.39 -7.71
C ASP A 82 47.01 0.71 -7.69
N LYS A 83 47.62 0.48 -8.87
CA LYS A 83 48.93 -0.18 -9.07
C LYS A 83 49.99 0.67 -9.79
N HIS A 84 49.64 1.82 -10.40
CA HIS A 84 50.60 2.66 -11.14
C HIS A 84 50.45 4.15 -10.81
N PRO A 85 51.29 4.71 -9.90
CA PRO A 85 51.14 6.08 -9.41
C PRO A 85 51.80 7.13 -10.32
N ALA A 86 51.32 7.26 -11.56
CA ALA A 86 51.61 8.41 -12.43
C ALA A 86 50.63 8.50 -13.63
N ALA A 87 49.57 9.28 -13.50
CA ALA A 87 48.89 9.88 -14.64
C ALA A 87 48.79 11.39 -14.46
N SER A 88 48.75 12.13 -15.57
CA SER A 88 48.53 13.58 -15.53
C SER A 88 47.12 13.90 -15.03
N HIS A 89 46.97 15.07 -14.40
CA HIS A 89 45.71 15.49 -13.77
C HIS A 89 44.52 15.66 -14.75
N ILE A 90 44.82 15.89 -16.04
CA ILE A 90 43.83 16.19 -17.08
C ILE A 90 42.96 14.96 -17.44
N PRO A 91 43.53 13.77 -17.70
CA PRO A 91 42.78 12.51 -17.76
C PRO A 91 41.80 12.30 -16.60
N THR A 92 42.24 12.46 -15.35
CA THR A 92 41.40 12.23 -14.16
C THR A 92 40.21 13.18 -14.10
N LEU A 93 40.42 14.46 -14.43
CA LEU A 93 39.36 15.45 -14.57
C LEU A 93 38.30 14.99 -15.58
N TYR A 94 38.69 14.57 -16.79
CA TYR A 94 37.73 14.16 -17.81
C TYR A 94 37.03 12.82 -17.49
N VAL A 95 37.68 11.89 -16.78
CA VAL A 95 37.03 10.68 -16.25
C VAL A 95 35.94 11.04 -15.23
N GLY A 96 36.22 11.98 -14.31
CA GLY A 96 35.21 12.49 -13.37
C GLY A 96 34.06 13.25 -14.06
N VAL A 97 34.35 14.06 -15.09
CA VAL A 97 33.33 14.72 -15.92
C VAL A 97 32.40 13.68 -16.58
N LEU A 98 32.97 12.63 -17.17
CA LEU A 98 32.21 11.57 -17.84
C LEU A 98 31.38 10.74 -16.85
N ASN A 99 31.96 10.34 -15.71
CA ASN A 99 31.23 9.65 -14.65
C ASN A 99 30.08 10.51 -14.11
N SER A 100 30.29 11.82 -13.91
CA SER A 100 29.24 12.75 -13.47
C SER A 100 28.09 12.89 -14.47
N LEU A 101 28.38 12.90 -15.78
CA LEU A 101 27.37 12.88 -16.84
C LEU A 101 26.54 11.57 -16.79
N ILE A 102 27.21 10.43 -16.63
CA ILE A 102 26.58 9.10 -16.58
C ILE A 102 25.72 8.95 -15.29
N GLY A 103 26.26 9.29 -14.12
CA GLY A 103 25.54 9.19 -12.84
C GLY A 103 24.32 10.11 -12.74
N SER A 104 24.42 11.33 -13.28
CA SER A 104 23.27 12.26 -13.36
C SER A 104 22.23 11.79 -14.38
N TYR A 105 22.64 11.19 -15.51
CA TYR A 105 21.74 10.55 -16.47
C TYR A 105 21.01 9.34 -15.87
N LEU A 106 21.71 8.47 -15.12
CA LEU A 106 21.12 7.32 -14.43
C LEU A 106 20.10 7.77 -13.37
N SER A 107 20.45 8.80 -12.58
CA SER A 107 19.55 9.38 -11.58
C SER A 107 18.27 9.95 -12.21
N ALA A 108 18.41 10.71 -13.29
CA ALA A 108 17.27 11.24 -14.07
C ALA A 108 16.43 10.14 -14.73
N SER A 109 17.08 9.08 -15.24
CA SER A 109 16.41 7.89 -15.77
C SER A 109 15.63 7.15 -14.69
N GLY A 110 16.14 7.14 -13.45
CA GLY A 110 15.44 6.61 -12.29
C GLY A 110 14.11 7.33 -12.01
N TYR A 111 14.16 8.67 -11.91
CA TYR A 111 12.95 9.50 -11.77
C TYR A 111 11.98 9.34 -12.96
N CYS A 112 12.49 9.25 -14.20
CA CYS A 112 11.68 9.03 -15.39
C CYS A 112 10.96 7.67 -15.36
N CYS A 113 11.64 6.60 -14.92
CA CYS A 113 11.07 5.26 -14.79
C CYS A 113 10.01 5.17 -13.67
N GLN A 114 10.20 5.90 -12.56
CA GLN A 114 9.18 6.06 -11.52
C GLN A 114 7.96 6.85 -12.03
N LYS A 115 8.17 7.98 -12.71
CA LYS A 115 7.07 8.79 -13.28
C LYS A 115 6.30 8.02 -14.37
N TRP A 116 6.98 7.18 -15.18
CA TRP A 116 6.33 6.24 -16.09
C TRP A 116 5.43 5.25 -15.34
N ALA A 117 5.87 4.71 -14.20
CA ALA A 117 5.06 3.81 -13.38
C ALA A 117 3.78 4.48 -12.87
N HIS A 118 3.86 5.73 -12.41
CA HIS A 118 2.68 6.50 -11.99
C HIS A 118 1.72 6.75 -13.16
N LEU A 119 2.20 7.25 -14.30
CA LEU A 119 1.37 7.49 -15.49
C LEU A 119 0.71 6.18 -16.00
N LYS A 120 1.44 5.05 -15.97
CA LYS A 120 0.92 3.74 -16.38
C LYS A 120 -0.24 3.27 -15.48
N VAL A 121 -0.18 3.55 -14.18
CA VAL A 121 -1.25 3.22 -13.22
C VAL A 121 -2.43 4.17 -13.34
N GLU A 122 -2.18 5.47 -13.51
CA GLU A 122 -3.21 6.48 -13.77
C GLU A 122 -4.05 6.13 -15.01
N HIS A 123 -3.41 5.69 -16.10
CA HIS A 123 -4.10 5.26 -17.33
C HIS A 123 -4.73 3.86 -17.23
N ARG A 124 -4.43 3.08 -16.19
CA ARG A 124 -4.96 1.72 -15.97
C ARG A 124 -5.04 1.39 -14.46
N PRO A 125 -6.00 1.94 -13.69
CA PRO A 125 -6.05 1.74 -12.24
C PRO A 125 -6.05 0.26 -11.81
N HIS A 126 -6.58 -0.62 -12.67
CA HIS A 126 -6.58 -2.07 -12.50
C HIS A 126 -5.20 -2.75 -12.48
N ILE A 127 -4.06 -2.06 -12.65
CA ILE A 127 -2.72 -2.70 -12.61
C ILE A 127 -2.03 -2.64 -11.23
N GLY A 128 -2.72 -2.14 -10.19
CA GLY A 128 -2.15 -1.98 -8.84
C GLY A 128 -1.31 -0.72 -8.69
N SER A 129 -0.56 -0.58 -7.58
CA SER A 129 0.13 0.67 -7.28
C SER A 129 1.41 0.90 -8.11
N ALA A 130 1.81 2.16 -8.29
CA ALA A 130 2.97 2.53 -9.11
C ALA A 130 4.27 1.87 -8.63
N SER A 131 4.45 1.83 -7.31
CA SER A 131 5.53 1.13 -6.59
C SER A 131 5.66 -0.36 -6.91
N GLN A 132 4.59 -1.02 -7.37
CA GLN A 132 4.58 -2.44 -7.72
C GLN A 132 4.89 -2.69 -9.20
N GLN A 133 4.98 -1.63 -10.03
CA GLN A 133 5.40 -1.77 -11.42
C GLN A 133 6.91 -1.98 -11.49
N GLY A 134 7.38 -2.94 -12.30
CA GLY A 134 8.81 -3.18 -12.50
C GLY A 134 9.61 -1.95 -12.96
N SER A 135 8.99 -0.97 -13.61
CA SER A 135 9.62 0.32 -13.94
C SER A 135 9.89 1.18 -12.71
N PHE A 136 9.10 1.11 -11.64
CA PHE A 136 9.39 1.84 -10.39
C PHE A 136 10.57 1.22 -9.64
N ILE A 137 10.63 -0.12 -9.57
CA ILE A 137 11.75 -0.86 -8.97
C ILE A 137 13.05 -0.63 -9.75
N LEU A 138 12.99 -0.71 -11.09
CA LEU A 138 14.09 -0.28 -11.96
C LEU A 138 14.49 1.17 -11.66
N GLY A 139 13.52 2.06 -11.47
CA GLY A 139 13.78 3.45 -11.11
C GLY A 139 14.56 3.63 -9.80
N LEU A 140 14.24 2.85 -8.76
CA LEU A 140 15.00 2.81 -7.50
C LEU A 140 16.43 2.29 -7.70
N ILE A 141 16.61 1.23 -8.49
CA ILE A 141 17.95 0.68 -8.79
C ILE A 141 18.81 1.71 -9.52
N LEU A 142 18.25 2.43 -10.50
CA LEU A 142 18.98 3.47 -11.24
C LEU A 142 19.34 4.68 -10.37
N LEU A 143 18.49 5.06 -9.42
CA LEU A 143 18.83 6.08 -8.40
C LEU A 143 19.97 5.60 -7.49
N ALA A 144 19.99 4.32 -7.09
CA ALA A 144 21.06 3.76 -6.27
C ALA A 144 22.40 3.75 -7.03
N ILE A 145 22.43 3.28 -8.29
CA ILE A 145 23.64 3.27 -9.12
C ILE A 145 24.13 4.70 -9.42
N GLY A 146 23.21 5.62 -9.74
CA GLY A 146 23.53 7.05 -9.89
C GLY A 146 24.11 7.67 -8.61
N THR A 147 23.64 7.24 -7.43
CA THR A 147 24.21 7.64 -6.13
C THR A 147 25.63 7.10 -5.95
N VAL A 148 25.88 5.81 -6.28
CA VAL A 148 27.23 5.22 -6.22
C VAL A 148 28.20 5.94 -7.15
N SER A 149 27.79 6.23 -8.39
CA SER A 149 28.58 7.04 -9.34
C SER A 149 28.92 8.42 -8.77
N ALA A 150 27.96 9.11 -8.15
CA ALA A 150 28.18 10.41 -7.51
C ALA A 150 29.10 10.33 -6.27
N VAL A 151 29.08 9.24 -5.51
CA VAL A 151 29.97 9.02 -4.36
C VAL A 151 31.41 8.73 -4.81
N LEU A 152 31.61 7.87 -5.81
CA LEU A 152 32.93 7.62 -6.41
C LEU A 152 33.56 8.91 -6.94
N ASN A 153 32.73 9.80 -7.48
CA ASN A 153 33.18 11.05 -8.08
C ASN A 153 33.84 12.04 -7.08
N LEU A 154 33.51 11.92 -5.78
CA LEU A 154 34.10 12.77 -4.74
C LEU A 154 35.61 12.56 -4.63
N GLY A 155 36.07 11.33 -4.90
CA GLY A 155 37.48 10.93 -5.04
C GLY A 155 37.96 10.91 -6.50
N LEU A 156 37.40 11.75 -7.37
CA LEU A 156 37.89 12.02 -8.73
C LEU A 156 38.02 13.52 -8.99
N LEU A 157 36.99 14.31 -8.67
CA LEU A 157 36.97 15.76 -8.91
C LEU A 157 37.25 16.60 -7.65
N GLY A 158 37.12 16.01 -6.46
CA GLY A 158 36.95 16.80 -5.23
C GLY A 158 35.50 17.30 -5.08
N GLN A 159 35.15 17.74 -3.87
CA GLN A 159 33.77 18.05 -3.51
C GLN A 159 33.27 19.37 -4.13
N ALA A 160 34.14 20.38 -4.23
CA ALA A 160 33.77 21.67 -4.81
C ALA A 160 33.60 21.58 -6.34
N VAL A 161 34.56 21.00 -7.06
CA VAL A 161 34.52 20.88 -8.53
C VAL A 161 33.37 19.99 -8.99
N GLN A 162 33.00 18.97 -8.22
CA GLN A 162 31.80 18.17 -8.47
C GLN A 162 30.48 18.93 -8.28
N ALA A 163 30.44 19.96 -7.44
CA ALA A 163 29.17 20.55 -6.98
C ALA A 163 28.24 21.02 -8.13
N PRO A 164 28.71 21.72 -9.20
CA PRO A 164 27.87 22.13 -10.32
C PRO A 164 27.18 20.97 -11.07
N PHE A 165 27.79 19.78 -11.09
CA PHE A 165 27.29 18.62 -11.83
C PHE A 165 25.96 18.08 -11.29
N ALA A 166 25.59 18.41 -10.03
CA ALA A 166 24.27 18.08 -9.48
C ALA A 166 23.12 18.61 -10.36
N ALA A 167 23.30 19.78 -10.98
CA ALA A 167 22.32 20.41 -11.87
C ALA A 167 22.06 19.62 -13.17
N LEU A 168 23.00 18.79 -13.64
CA LEU A 168 22.85 17.99 -14.86
C LEU A 168 21.69 16.98 -14.75
N THR A 169 21.37 16.53 -13.53
CA THR A 169 20.21 15.66 -13.28
C THR A 169 18.90 16.34 -13.65
N LEU A 170 18.81 17.67 -13.52
CA LEU A 170 17.62 18.44 -13.91
C LEU A 170 17.49 18.53 -15.43
N ILE A 171 18.60 18.77 -16.16
CA ILE A 171 18.61 18.73 -17.64
C ILE A 171 18.16 17.36 -18.13
N HIS A 172 18.82 16.29 -17.68
CA HIS A 172 18.48 14.93 -18.09
C HIS A 172 17.02 14.59 -17.76
N SER A 173 16.49 15.05 -16.62
CA SER A 173 15.08 14.84 -16.26
C SER A 173 14.12 15.59 -17.20
N ALA A 174 14.44 16.82 -17.61
CA ALA A 174 13.63 17.60 -18.54
C ALA A 174 13.66 17.02 -19.97
N LEU A 175 14.84 16.58 -20.44
CA LEU A 175 15.01 15.91 -21.73
C LEU A 175 14.28 14.56 -21.75
N LEU A 176 14.39 13.75 -20.69
CA LEU A 176 13.67 12.47 -20.61
C LEU A 176 12.15 12.65 -20.47
N ALA A 177 11.69 13.68 -19.75
CA ALA A 177 10.27 14.06 -19.75
C ALA A 177 9.78 14.41 -21.17
N ARG A 178 10.59 15.09 -21.98
CA ARG A 178 10.28 15.38 -23.38
C ARG A 178 10.27 14.13 -24.27
N PHE A 179 11.36 13.35 -24.28
CA PHE A 179 11.57 12.26 -25.24
C PHE A 179 10.93 10.92 -24.84
N VAL A 180 10.87 10.61 -23.54
CA VAL A 180 10.24 9.38 -23.02
C VAL A 180 8.78 9.63 -22.65
N LEU A 181 8.50 10.63 -21.79
CA LEU A 181 7.15 10.87 -21.26
C LEU A 181 6.23 11.68 -22.19
N LYS A 182 6.75 12.21 -23.31
CA LYS A 182 6.03 13.05 -24.28
C LYS A 182 5.41 14.29 -23.62
N GLU A 183 6.14 14.93 -22.71
CA GLU A 183 5.73 16.18 -22.07
C GLU A 183 6.05 17.40 -22.95
N LYS A 184 5.56 18.57 -22.55
CA LYS A 184 5.92 19.85 -23.19
C LYS A 184 7.32 20.24 -22.71
N TYR A 185 8.18 20.65 -23.64
CA TYR A 185 9.47 21.27 -23.34
C TYR A 185 9.32 22.76 -23.65
N SER A 186 9.61 23.62 -22.68
CA SER A 186 9.42 25.07 -22.78
C SER A 186 10.73 25.78 -23.12
N VAL A 187 10.62 27.05 -23.54
CA VAL A 187 11.79 27.93 -23.74
C VAL A 187 12.60 28.06 -22.43
N TYR A 188 11.94 28.09 -21.27
CA TYR A 188 12.63 28.10 -19.98
C TYR A 188 13.44 26.83 -19.71
N ASP A 189 12.98 25.64 -20.13
CA ASP A 189 13.77 24.40 -20.00
C ASP A 189 15.01 24.45 -20.90
N ALA A 190 14.86 24.98 -22.12
CA ALA A 190 15.97 25.19 -23.06
C ALA A 190 17.02 26.18 -22.50
N LEU A 191 16.60 27.38 -22.10
CA LEU A 191 17.48 28.40 -21.53
C LEU A 191 18.15 27.94 -20.23
N SER A 192 17.41 27.25 -19.35
CA SER A 192 17.99 26.72 -18.10
C SER A 192 19.05 25.66 -18.37
N SER A 193 18.83 24.81 -19.38
CA SER A 193 19.83 23.82 -19.81
C SER A 193 21.08 24.47 -20.40
N ILE A 194 20.93 25.53 -21.21
CA ILE A 194 22.05 26.32 -21.76
C ILE A 194 22.88 26.94 -20.63
N PHE A 195 22.23 27.58 -19.65
CA PHE A 195 22.92 28.16 -18.49
C PHE A 195 23.64 27.09 -17.67
N ILE A 196 23.00 25.97 -17.34
CA ILE A 196 23.64 24.89 -16.57
C ILE A 196 24.84 24.29 -17.32
N VAL A 197 24.74 24.05 -18.64
CA VAL A 197 25.86 23.53 -19.43
C VAL A 197 27.02 24.53 -19.51
N LEU A 198 26.74 25.82 -19.75
CA LEU A 198 27.77 26.87 -19.75
C LEU A 198 28.44 26.99 -18.38
N GLY A 199 27.66 27.02 -17.30
CA GLY A 199 28.19 27.15 -15.94
C GLY A 199 29.07 25.96 -15.52
N VAL A 200 28.64 24.74 -15.82
CA VAL A 200 29.44 23.52 -15.60
C VAL A 200 30.71 23.55 -16.48
N GLY A 201 30.60 23.92 -17.76
CA GLY A 201 31.74 24.01 -18.68
C GLY A 201 32.79 25.03 -18.23
N VAL A 202 32.37 26.23 -17.80
CA VAL A 202 33.25 27.25 -17.21
C VAL A 202 33.88 26.77 -15.90
N SER A 203 33.14 26.03 -15.06
CA SER A 203 33.67 25.45 -13.82
C SER A 203 34.75 24.40 -14.08
N VAL A 204 34.56 23.55 -15.10
CA VAL A 204 35.55 22.55 -15.54
C VAL A 204 36.79 23.22 -16.15
N PHE A 205 36.60 24.22 -17.00
CA PHE A 205 37.71 24.98 -17.59
C PHE A 205 38.53 25.71 -16.52
N ALA A 206 37.87 26.27 -15.50
CA ALA A 206 38.53 26.90 -14.36
C ALA A 206 39.35 25.88 -13.54
N ALA A 207 38.80 24.69 -13.28
CA ALA A 207 39.52 23.61 -12.59
C ALA A 207 40.73 23.10 -13.41
N GLN A 208 40.57 22.94 -14.74
CA GLN A 208 41.65 22.60 -15.67
C GLN A 208 42.74 23.69 -15.73
N SER A 209 42.38 24.95 -15.49
CA SER A 209 43.29 26.10 -15.47
C SER A 209 44.00 26.31 -14.11
N SER A 210 43.76 25.44 -13.13
CA SER A 210 44.54 25.40 -11.88
C SER A 210 45.82 24.58 -12.10
N SER A 211 46.94 25.02 -11.52
CA SER A 211 48.26 24.38 -11.74
C SER A 211 48.38 22.99 -11.12
N THR A 212 47.47 22.62 -10.21
CA THR A 212 47.58 21.41 -9.39
C THR A 212 46.20 20.95 -8.91
N LEU A 213 45.58 20.01 -9.64
CA LEU A 213 44.44 19.23 -9.13
C LEU A 213 44.95 18.13 -8.18
N MET A 214 45.57 18.55 -7.07
CA MET A 214 46.18 17.64 -6.09
C MET A 214 45.13 16.80 -5.38
N HIS A 215 45.02 15.54 -5.78
CA HIS A 215 44.64 14.48 -4.87
C HIS A 215 45.82 14.22 -3.92
N GLU A 216 45.95 15.06 -2.89
CA GLU A 216 46.60 14.58 -1.67
C GLU A 216 45.74 13.44 -1.11
N ALA A 217 46.35 12.27 -0.87
CA ALA A 217 45.64 11.16 -0.23
C ALA A 217 45.33 11.55 1.22
N TYR A 218 44.05 11.77 1.54
CA TYR A 218 43.64 12.31 2.83
C TYR A 218 43.70 11.25 3.95
N THR A 219 44.91 11.07 4.48
CA THR A 219 45.14 10.33 5.73
C THR A 219 44.38 10.95 6.90
N LEU A 220 44.13 10.15 7.96
CA LEU A 220 43.50 10.64 9.19
C LEU A 220 44.28 11.81 9.82
N ASN A 221 45.61 11.81 9.72
CA ASN A 221 46.45 12.88 10.25
C ASN A 221 46.39 14.16 9.40
N SER A 222 46.41 14.08 8.07
CA SER A 222 46.26 15.28 7.22
C SER A 222 44.86 15.91 7.40
N LEU A 223 43.80 15.09 7.48
CA LEU A 223 42.45 15.58 7.84
C LEU A 223 42.41 16.25 9.22
N TYR A 224 43.03 15.66 10.24
CA TYR A 224 43.11 16.29 11.57
C TYR A 224 43.79 17.66 11.54
N ASN A 225 44.93 17.79 10.85
CA ASN A 225 45.65 19.07 10.76
C ASN A 225 44.86 20.13 9.98
N VAL A 226 44.16 19.76 8.90
CA VAL A 226 43.31 20.69 8.13
C VAL A 226 42.05 21.11 8.91
N PHE A 227 41.41 20.21 9.66
CA PHE A 227 40.20 20.52 10.44
C PHE A 227 40.47 21.34 11.71
N PHE A 228 41.60 21.11 12.41
CA PHE A 228 41.81 21.62 13.76
C PHE A 228 43.08 22.45 13.98
N ARG A 229 44.15 22.25 13.18
CA ARG A 229 45.47 22.84 13.47
C ARG A 229 45.81 24.05 12.61
N ASN A 230 45.39 24.04 11.35
CA ASN A 230 45.85 25.00 10.34
C ASN A 230 44.80 26.06 9.93
N SER A 231 43.55 25.97 10.40
CA SER A 231 42.51 26.98 10.12
C SER A 231 41.39 26.96 11.16
N VAL A 232 40.85 28.14 11.49
CA VAL A 232 39.66 28.30 12.36
C VAL A 232 38.35 28.17 11.56
N MET A 233 38.41 28.35 10.23
CA MET A 233 37.21 28.41 9.36
C MET A 233 36.37 27.12 9.37
N PRO A 234 36.93 25.89 9.35
CA PRO A 234 36.17 24.64 9.46
C PRO A 234 35.31 24.58 10.73
N GLY A 235 35.88 24.96 11.88
CA GLY A 235 35.18 25.01 13.16
C GLY A 235 34.08 26.07 13.17
N LEU A 236 34.39 27.30 12.74
CA LEU A 236 33.43 28.41 12.71
C LEU A 236 32.25 28.13 11.78
N TYR A 237 32.50 27.61 10.57
CA TYR A 237 31.45 27.22 9.62
C TYR A 237 30.58 26.07 10.16
N THR A 238 31.18 25.12 10.88
CA THR A 238 30.45 24.02 11.55
C THR A 238 29.57 24.49 12.68
N ILE A 239 30.09 25.32 13.59
CA ILE A 239 29.32 25.89 14.69
C ILE A 239 28.17 26.74 14.14
N THR A 240 28.44 27.60 13.15
CA THR A 240 27.42 28.45 12.51
C THR A 240 26.33 27.62 11.83
N SER A 241 26.70 26.58 11.06
CA SER A 241 25.74 25.68 10.41
C SER A 241 24.86 24.95 11.42
N ILE A 242 25.46 24.40 12.48
CA ILE A 242 24.74 23.70 13.55
C ILE A 242 23.79 24.66 14.27
N LEU A 243 24.19 25.89 14.58
CA LEU A 243 23.34 26.90 15.22
C LEU A 243 22.14 27.28 14.33
N VAL A 244 22.37 27.55 13.05
CA VAL A 244 21.32 27.92 12.09
C VAL A 244 20.33 26.76 11.88
N VAL A 245 20.83 25.54 11.67
CA VAL A 245 19.99 24.34 11.51
C VAL A 245 19.22 24.04 12.79
N THR A 246 19.84 24.13 13.97
CA THR A 246 19.18 23.92 15.27
C THR A 246 18.11 24.97 15.54
N PHE A 247 18.38 26.25 15.23
CA PHE A 247 17.38 27.31 15.32
C PHE A 247 16.19 27.03 14.39
N LEU A 248 16.44 26.63 13.14
CA LEU A 248 15.37 26.28 12.20
C LEU A 248 14.55 25.08 12.67
N LEU A 249 15.19 24.02 13.16
CA LEU A 249 14.53 22.83 13.70
C LEU A 249 13.67 23.17 14.93
N ARG A 250 14.15 24.03 15.83
CA ARG A 250 13.35 24.56 16.96
C ARG A 250 12.15 25.39 16.49
N ARG A 251 12.28 26.13 15.38
CA ARG A 251 11.19 26.94 14.79
C ARG A 251 10.32 26.19 13.78
N VAL A 252 10.60 24.92 13.47
CA VAL A 252 9.99 24.13 12.37
C VAL A 252 8.45 24.02 12.46
N ARG A 253 7.89 24.08 13.66
CA ARG A 253 6.43 24.00 13.93
C ARG A 253 5.71 25.35 13.74
N SER A 254 6.44 26.47 13.66
CA SER A 254 5.89 27.83 13.59
C SER A 254 5.03 28.05 12.34
N ALA A 255 3.81 28.55 12.52
CA ALA A 255 2.90 28.84 11.42
C ALA A 255 3.44 29.89 10.42
N ARG A 256 4.28 30.83 10.89
CA ARG A 256 4.96 31.82 10.03
C ARG A 256 5.93 31.14 9.07
N LEU A 257 6.77 30.24 9.61
CA LEU A 257 7.79 29.51 8.84
C LEU A 257 7.19 28.50 7.85
N ARG A 258 5.98 28.00 8.11
CA ARG A 258 5.27 27.06 7.21
C ARG A 258 4.55 27.72 6.03
N ARG A 259 4.22 29.02 6.11
CA ARG A 259 3.41 29.71 5.08
C ARG A 259 4.15 30.79 4.27
N GLN A 260 5.30 31.28 4.73
CA GLN A 260 6.02 32.39 4.08
C GLN A 260 7.18 31.93 3.20
N LYS A 261 7.53 32.74 2.17
CA LYS A 261 8.68 32.53 1.27
C LYS A 261 10.02 32.34 2.02
N ILE A 262 10.18 32.99 3.17
CA ILE A 262 11.36 32.84 4.04
C ILE A 262 11.52 31.40 4.55
N GLY A 263 10.42 30.68 4.72
CA GLY A 263 10.42 29.25 5.04
C GLY A 263 10.98 28.41 3.91
N LEU A 264 10.45 28.58 2.69
CA LEU A 264 10.95 27.89 1.49
C LEU A 264 12.46 28.06 1.35
N PHE A 265 12.95 29.30 1.45
CA PHE A 265 14.39 29.59 1.48
C PHE A 265 15.12 28.82 2.59
N ALA A 266 14.68 28.96 3.85
CA ALA A 266 15.40 28.40 4.99
C ALA A 266 15.41 26.86 5.02
N PHE A 267 14.30 26.21 4.66
CA PHE A 267 14.23 24.74 4.54
C PHE A 267 15.12 24.23 3.40
N SER A 268 15.08 24.86 2.21
CA SER A 268 15.96 24.47 1.09
C SER A 268 17.43 24.71 1.39
N PHE A 269 17.76 25.85 2.02
CA PHE A 269 19.12 26.20 2.45
C PHE A 269 19.66 25.19 3.46
N CYS A 270 18.96 24.95 4.57
CA CYS A 270 19.45 24.03 5.59
C CYS A 270 19.53 22.59 5.07
N ALA A 271 18.59 22.13 4.23
CA ALA A 271 18.70 20.82 3.59
C ALA A 271 19.93 20.73 2.66
N GLY A 272 20.24 21.77 1.88
CA GLY A 272 21.40 21.81 0.99
C GLY A 272 22.75 21.88 1.74
N ILE A 273 22.82 22.66 2.82
CA ILE A 273 23.98 22.68 3.73
C ILE A 273 24.19 21.30 4.36
N MET A 274 23.14 20.66 4.89
CA MET A 274 23.27 19.30 5.43
C MET A 274 23.65 18.27 4.36
N ALA A 275 23.25 18.45 3.10
CA ALA A 275 23.75 17.62 1.98
C ALA A 275 25.26 17.82 1.74
N GLY A 276 25.77 19.04 1.86
CA GLY A 276 27.21 19.34 1.85
C GLY A 276 27.96 18.64 2.99
N TYR A 277 27.36 18.55 4.18
CA TYR A 277 27.91 17.76 5.29
C TYR A 277 27.88 16.25 5.02
N THR A 278 26.79 15.70 4.48
CA THR A 278 26.71 14.28 4.11
C THR A 278 27.81 13.89 3.12
N SER A 279 28.02 14.69 2.08
CA SER A 279 29.11 14.48 1.11
C SER A 279 30.49 14.61 1.75
N LEU A 280 30.70 15.62 2.61
CA LEU A 280 31.96 15.84 3.35
C LEU A 280 32.34 14.61 4.19
N THR A 281 31.43 14.18 5.07
CA THR A 281 31.67 13.01 5.94
C THR A 281 31.84 11.73 5.14
N THR A 282 31.13 11.59 4.01
CA THR A 282 31.29 10.45 3.09
C THR A 282 32.68 10.46 2.44
N LYS A 283 33.13 11.59 1.86
CA LYS A 283 34.45 11.73 1.24
C LYS A 283 35.57 11.46 2.25
N SER A 284 35.56 12.13 3.41
CA SER A 284 36.59 11.93 4.45
C SER A 284 36.64 10.49 4.96
N THR A 285 35.49 9.82 5.11
CA THR A 285 35.45 8.39 5.49
C THR A 285 36.06 7.50 4.40
N LEU A 286 35.77 7.76 3.13
CA LEU A 286 36.28 6.97 2.00
C LEU A 286 37.78 7.16 1.77
N GLU A 287 38.33 8.36 1.92
CA GLU A 287 39.77 8.61 1.81
C GLU A 287 40.55 7.89 2.92
N ILE A 288 40.07 7.97 4.16
CA ILE A 288 40.67 7.24 5.30
C ILE A 288 40.62 5.73 5.03
N LEU A 289 39.47 5.18 4.63
CA LEU A 289 39.35 3.77 4.27
C LEU A 289 40.30 3.39 3.14
N LYS A 290 40.40 4.19 2.06
CA LYS A 290 41.30 3.95 0.94
C LYS A 290 42.75 3.81 1.40
N SER A 291 43.22 4.69 2.29
CA SER A 291 44.59 4.61 2.85
C SER A 291 44.89 3.32 3.63
N ILE A 292 43.89 2.71 4.25
CA ILE A 292 44.01 1.39 4.90
C ILE A 292 44.01 0.28 3.83
N PHE A 293 43.17 0.38 2.81
CA PHE A 293 43.04 -0.65 1.78
C PHE A 293 44.27 -0.76 0.87
N THR A 294 44.93 0.36 0.53
CA THR A 294 46.16 0.40 -0.29
C THR A 294 47.42 -0.09 0.44
N SER A 295 47.41 -0.19 1.77
CA SER A 295 48.56 -0.66 2.56
C SER A 295 48.87 -2.16 2.28
N PRO A 296 50.13 -2.57 2.01
CA PRO A 296 50.46 -3.93 1.57
C PRO A 296 49.89 -5.08 2.42
N SER A 297 49.33 -6.08 1.74
CA SER A 297 48.44 -7.10 2.34
C SER A 297 49.10 -8.17 3.21
N GLN A 298 50.43 -8.21 3.30
CA GLN A 298 51.19 -9.26 3.99
C GLN A 298 51.82 -8.80 5.33
N SER A 299 51.47 -7.63 5.85
CA SER A 299 51.96 -7.15 7.14
C SER A 299 50.96 -7.43 8.29
N PRO A 300 51.40 -7.97 9.45
CA PRO A 300 50.54 -8.07 10.64
C PRO A 300 50.10 -6.68 11.13
N LEU A 301 50.89 -5.63 10.82
CA LEU A 301 50.58 -4.23 11.08
C LEU A 301 49.20 -3.77 10.56
N ARG A 302 48.61 -4.45 9.58
CA ARG A 302 47.32 -4.06 8.98
C ARG A 302 46.12 -4.24 9.91
N SER A 303 46.13 -5.19 10.85
CA SER A 303 45.08 -5.28 11.90
C SER A 303 45.18 -4.14 12.90
N ASP A 304 46.40 -3.70 13.17
CA ASP A 304 46.71 -2.76 14.25
C ASP A 304 46.47 -1.32 13.77
N ILE A 305 46.78 -1.04 12.49
CA ILE A 305 46.32 0.16 11.78
C ILE A 305 44.79 0.19 11.69
N LEU A 306 44.13 -0.92 11.32
CA LEU A 306 42.67 -0.96 11.20
C LEU A 306 41.98 -0.69 12.54
N SER A 307 42.43 -1.34 13.62
CA SER A 307 41.86 -1.14 14.97
C SER A 307 42.13 0.26 15.52
N SER A 308 43.35 0.80 15.38
CA SER A 308 43.68 2.15 15.83
C SER A 308 42.94 3.26 15.05
N VAL A 309 42.65 3.06 13.76
CA VAL A 309 41.80 3.99 12.99
C VAL A 309 40.32 3.84 13.35
N ILE A 310 39.78 2.63 13.51
CA ILE A 310 38.38 2.42 13.91
C ILE A 310 38.09 3.02 15.29
N MET A 311 39.03 2.91 16.23
CA MET A 311 38.89 3.47 17.58
C MET A 311 39.20 4.98 17.64
N ASN A 312 39.60 5.62 16.54
CA ASN A 312 39.94 7.03 16.54
C ASN A 312 38.68 7.92 16.65
N PRO A 313 38.59 8.86 17.61
CA PRO A 313 37.41 9.70 17.78
C PRO A 313 37.00 10.51 16.53
N LEU A 314 37.97 10.96 15.72
CA LEU A 314 37.65 11.70 14.49
C LEU A 314 37.00 10.78 13.44
N PHE A 315 37.49 9.56 13.28
CA PHE A 315 36.90 8.59 12.35
C PHE A 315 35.49 8.20 12.80
N ILE A 316 35.27 7.96 14.10
CA ILE A 316 33.95 7.70 14.67
C ILE A 316 32.99 8.87 14.41
N VAL A 317 33.44 10.12 14.61
CA VAL A 317 32.64 11.33 14.34
C VAL A 317 32.30 11.47 12.85
N LEU A 318 33.21 11.12 11.93
CA LEU A 318 32.93 11.13 10.49
C LEU A 318 31.90 10.05 10.11
N VAL A 319 32.07 8.82 10.59
CA VAL A 319 31.17 7.69 10.32
C VAL A 319 29.77 7.93 10.89
N VAL A 320 29.65 8.45 12.12
CA VAL A 320 28.36 8.85 12.73
C VAL A 320 27.80 10.12 12.09
N GLY A 321 28.67 10.98 11.55
CA GLY A 321 28.30 12.18 10.81
C GLY A 321 27.42 11.88 9.59
N ILE A 322 27.71 10.81 8.84
CA ILE A 322 26.93 10.41 7.65
C ILE A 322 25.43 10.20 7.96
N PRO A 323 25.00 9.30 8.87
CA PRO A 323 23.58 9.13 9.19
C PRO A 323 22.99 10.35 9.92
N ALA A 324 23.78 11.09 10.71
CA ALA A 324 23.29 12.29 11.40
C ALA A 324 22.96 13.45 10.44
N SER A 325 23.83 13.71 9.45
CA SER A 325 23.61 14.71 8.43
C SER A 325 22.52 14.28 7.45
N LEU A 326 22.56 13.03 6.98
CA LEU A 326 21.56 12.48 6.04
C LEU A 326 20.16 12.44 6.65
N SER A 327 20.01 12.05 7.93
CA SER A 327 18.70 12.05 8.60
C SER A 327 18.13 13.47 8.73
N THR A 328 18.97 14.44 9.08
CA THR A 328 18.58 15.86 9.18
C THR A 328 18.24 16.45 7.81
N GLN A 329 19.05 16.16 6.79
CA GLN A 329 18.83 16.51 5.38
C GLN A 329 17.49 15.98 4.88
N LEU A 330 17.21 14.68 5.07
CA LEU A 330 15.95 14.04 4.67
C LEU A 330 14.74 14.58 5.45
N PHE A 331 14.89 14.87 6.74
CA PHE A 331 13.81 15.49 7.53
C PHE A 331 13.47 16.89 7.02
N LEU A 332 14.47 17.73 6.77
CA LEU A 332 14.29 19.10 6.24
C LEU A 332 13.75 19.10 4.81
N LEU A 333 14.24 18.19 3.95
CA LEU A 333 13.73 17.96 2.60
C LEU A 333 12.24 17.57 2.64
N ASN A 334 11.87 16.56 3.43
CA ASN A 334 10.49 16.09 3.54
C ASN A 334 9.56 17.18 4.10
N LYS A 335 9.99 17.95 5.11
CA LYS A 335 9.20 19.10 5.61
C LYS A 335 9.14 20.27 4.61
N GLY A 336 10.18 20.49 3.82
CA GLY A 336 10.15 21.45 2.72
C GLY A 336 9.14 21.07 1.63
N LEU A 337 9.12 19.81 1.24
CA LEU A 337 8.16 19.23 0.30
C LEU A 337 6.71 19.30 0.84
N GLU A 338 6.51 18.98 2.11
CA GLU A 338 5.21 19.04 2.81
C GLU A 338 4.61 20.46 2.83
N HIS A 339 5.42 21.49 3.03
CA HIS A 339 4.94 22.87 3.14
C HIS A 339 4.87 23.64 1.80
N PHE A 340 5.75 23.34 0.84
CA PHE A 340 5.92 24.17 -0.38
C PHE A 340 5.75 23.42 -1.70
N GLY A 341 5.62 22.09 -1.67
CA GLY A 341 5.44 21.24 -2.84
C GLY A 341 6.70 21.04 -3.69
N THR A 342 6.76 19.87 -4.34
CA THR A 342 7.93 19.40 -5.12
C THR A 342 8.41 20.39 -6.17
N LEU A 343 7.48 21.01 -6.91
CA LEU A 343 7.78 21.90 -8.04
C LEU A 343 8.56 23.15 -7.63
N LYS A 344 8.32 23.68 -6.43
CA LYS A 344 9.02 24.89 -5.92
C LYS A 344 10.20 24.53 -5.03
N PHE A 345 10.11 23.45 -4.26
CA PHE A 345 11.15 23.08 -3.31
C PHE A 345 12.40 22.47 -3.98
N ILE A 346 12.22 21.56 -4.95
CA ILE A 346 13.35 20.78 -5.51
C ILE A 346 14.38 21.64 -6.26
N PRO A 347 14.01 22.59 -7.15
CA PRO A 347 15.01 23.43 -7.83
C PRO A 347 15.82 24.28 -6.83
N LEU A 348 15.17 24.90 -5.85
CA LEU A 348 15.84 25.71 -4.84
C LEU A 348 16.75 24.87 -3.92
N TYR A 349 16.31 23.68 -3.53
CA TYR A 349 17.13 22.71 -2.80
C TYR A 349 18.36 22.27 -3.61
N GLN A 350 18.23 22.05 -4.92
CA GLN A 350 19.38 21.73 -5.79
C GLN A 350 20.38 22.90 -5.89
N ALA A 351 19.92 24.14 -5.97
CA ALA A 351 20.81 25.31 -5.89
C ALA A 351 21.62 25.34 -4.58
N PHE A 352 21.00 24.98 -3.44
CA PHE A 352 21.70 24.89 -2.17
C PHE A 352 22.52 23.60 -1.96
N ILE A 353 22.25 22.50 -2.69
CA ILE A 353 23.18 21.37 -2.80
C ILE A 353 24.48 21.81 -3.45
N ILE A 354 24.40 22.56 -4.56
CA ILE A 354 25.59 23.07 -5.27
C ILE A 354 26.41 23.97 -4.34
N LEU A 355 25.77 24.97 -3.72
CA LEU A 355 26.45 25.88 -2.80
C LEU A 355 27.00 25.15 -1.56
N GLY A 356 26.23 24.26 -0.94
CA GLY A 356 26.66 23.51 0.24
C GLY A 356 27.86 22.59 -0.02
N ASN A 357 27.91 21.92 -1.17
CA ASN A 357 29.07 21.11 -1.55
C ASN A 357 30.28 21.96 -1.94
N MET A 358 30.07 23.09 -2.63
CA MET A 358 31.13 24.05 -2.93
C MET A 358 31.78 24.59 -1.65
N PHE A 359 30.98 25.06 -0.68
CA PHE A 359 31.51 25.57 0.58
C PHE A 359 32.19 24.47 1.40
N CYS A 360 31.66 23.24 1.45
CA CYS A 360 32.35 22.16 2.15
C CYS A 360 33.68 21.77 1.49
N GLY A 361 33.75 21.67 0.16
CA GLY A 361 35.00 21.40 -0.56
C GLY A 361 36.06 22.50 -0.35
N ALA A 362 35.65 23.76 -0.48
CA ALA A 362 36.53 24.91 -0.28
C ALA A 362 37.01 25.07 1.17
N VAL A 363 36.14 24.88 2.18
CA VAL A 363 36.48 25.15 3.59
C VAL A 363 37.20 23.98 4.28
N PHE A 364 36.82 22.72 4.03
CA PHE A 364 37.36 21.56 4.77
C PHE A 364 38.45 20.78 4.03
N PHE A 365 38.46 20.82 2.70
CA PHE A 365 39.51 20.19 1.89
C PHE A 365 40.46 21.21 1.25
N ASN A 366 40.22 22.51 1.47
CA ASN A 366 41.06 23.60 0.94
C ASN A 366 41.26 23.54 -0.59
N GLU A 367 40.33 22.88 -1.33
CA GLU A 367 40.47 22.48 -2.75
C GLU A 367 40.75 23.65 -3.71
N MET A 368 40.52 24.89 -3.27
CA MET A 368 40.69 26.11 -4.05
C MET A 368 41.99 26.88 -3.76
N MET A 369 42.83 26.46 -2.80
CA MET A 369 44.04 27.22 -2.39
C MET A 369 45.08 27.40 -3.50
N HIS A 370 45.23 26.40 -4.37
CA HIS A 370 46.19 26.43 -5.48
C HIS A 370 45.59 26.99 -6.78
N TYR A 371 44.39 27.59 -6.72
CA TYR A 371 43.79 28.26 -7.87
C TYR A 371 44.40 29.66 -7.99
N THR A 372 44.87 30.00 -9.20
CA THR A 372 45.17 31.39 -9.52
C THR A 372 43.91 32.25 -9.36
N ALA A 373 44.05 33.54 -9.04
CA ALA A 373 42.89 34.43 -8.88
C ALA A 373 41.96 34.42 -10.12
N LYS A 374 42.53 34.27 -11.33
CA LYS A 374 41.77 34.10 -12.57
C LYS A 374 40.95 32.80 -12.58
N ALA A 375 41.55 31.67 -12.22
CA ALA A 375 40.86 30.38 -12.13
C ALA A 375 39.77 30.40 -11.04
N LEU A 376 40.04 30.97 -9.87
CA LEU A 376 39.04 31.10 -8.79
C LEU A 376 37.84 31.95 -9.20
N ILE A 377 38.07 33.11 -9.83
CA ILE A 377 36.99 33.98 -10.33
C ILE A 377 36.17 33.27 -11.42
N LEU A 378 36.82 32.60 -12.39
CA LEU A 378 36.12 31.83 -13.41
C LEU A 378 35.28 30.69 -12.80
N PHE A 379 35.80 29.98 -11.80
CA PHE A 379 35.06 28.92 -11.12
C PHE A 379 33.79 29.46 -10.43
N LEU A 380 33.91 30.57 -9.68
CA LEU A 380 32.77 31.22 -9.02
C LEU A 380 31.74 31.73 -10.04
N ILE A 381 32.17 32.28 -11.18
CA ILE A 381 31.29 32.65 -12.29
C ILE A 381 30.56 31.41 -12.85
N GLY A 382 31.26 30.29 -13.06
CA GLY A 382 30.66 29.03 -13.50
C GLY A 382 29.58 28.50 -12.54
N VAL A 383 29.84 28.55 -11.24
CA VAL A 383 28.85 28.20 -10.20
C VAL A 383 27.65 29.15 -10.24
N LEU A 384 27.86 30.46 -10.35
CA LEU A 384 26.78 31.46 -10.41
C LEU A 384 25.90 31.30 -11.66
N ILE A 385 26.49 31.03 -12.82
CA ILE A 385 25.75 30.74 -14.06
C ILE A 385 24.93 29.44 -13.91
N THR A 386 25.52 28.39 -13.31
CA THR A 386 24.81 27.12 -13.04
C THR A 386 23.61 27.34 -12.12
N VAL A 387 23.80 28.03 -10.99
CA VAL A 387 22.73 28.35 -10.03
C VAL A 387 21.66 29.23 -10.67
N SER A 388 22.04 30.18 -11.53
CA SER A 388 21.08 31.02 -12.27
C SER A 388 20.19 30.19 -13.20
N GLY A 389 20.75 29.19 -13.90
CA GLY A 389 19.97 28.23 -14.70
C GLY A 389 19.00 27.40 -13.86
N VAL A 390 19.41 26.94 -12.67
CA VAL A 390 18.52 26.22 -11.73
C VAL A 390 17.40 27.13 -11.20
N CYS A 391 17.70 28.40 -10.91
CA CYS A 391 16.71 29.40 -10.50
C CYS A 391 15.72 29.77 -11.62
N MET A 392 16.12 29.70 -12.89
CA MET A 392 15.22 29.94 -14.02
C MET A 392 14.16 28.83 -14.19
N LEU A 393 14.45 27.58 -13.79
CA LEU A 393 13.43 26.52 -13.67
C LEU A 393 12.39 26.83 -12.57
N LEU A 394 12.77 27.52 -11.49
CA LEU A 394 11.83 27.98 -10.46
C LEU A 394 10.93 29.12 -10.99
N ALA A 395 11.47 30.01 -11.83
CA ALA A 395 10.69 31.06 -12.49
C ALA A 395 9.64 30.48 -13.44
N LYS A 396 9.99 29.44 -14.23
CA LYS A 396 9.05 28.68 -15.07
C LYS A 396 7.84 28.20 -14.28
N VAL A 397 8.07 27.52 -13.15
CA VAL A 397 7.01 26.93 -12.30
C VAL A 397 6.02 27.99 -11.78
N GLU A 398 6.52 29.16 -11.40
CA GLU A 398 5.64 30.26 -10.95
C GLU A 398 4.89 30.93 -12.10
N LEU A 399 5.47 30.97 -13.31
CA LEU A 399 4.82 31.53 -14.51
C LEU A 399 3.77 30.57 -15.09
N GLU A 400 4.04 29.26 -15.14
CA GLU A 400 3.06 28.23 -15.52
C GLU A 400 1.86 28.26 -14.56
N ARG A 401 2.10 28.38 -13.24
CA ARG A 401 1.03 28.56 -12.24
C ARG A 401 0.19 29.81 -12.51
N ARG A 402 0.83 30.99 -12.68
CA ARG A 402 0.13 32.25 -12.96
C ARG A 402 -0.72 32.17 -14.22
N ASN A 403 -0.23 31.51 -15.26
CA ASN A 403 -0.99 31.32 -16.49
C ASN A 403 -2.20 30.40 -16.27
N SER A 404 -2.05 29.30 -15.51
CA SER A 404 -3.19 28.45 -15.12
C SER A 404 -4.23 29.20 -14.29
N ASP A 405 -3.80 30.00 -13.30
CA ASP A 405 -4.69 30.80 -12.45
C ASP A 405 -5.38 31.93 -13.25
N ALA A 406 -4.69 32.52 -14.22
CA ALA A 406 -5.26 33.51 -15.13
C ALA A 406 -6.28 32.88 -16.09
N THR A 407 -5.95 31.73 -16.70
CA THR A 407 -6.90 30.99 -17.55
C THR A 407 -8.18 30.66 -16.79
N ARG A 408 -8.03 30.17 -15.54
CA ARG A 408 -9.16 29.87 -14.62
C ARG A 408 -10.03 31.09 -14.28
N LYS A 409 -9.50 32.31 -14.37
CA LYS A 409 -10.27 33.56 -14.17
C LYS A 409 -10.88 34.11 -15.46
N THR A 410 -10.43 33.66 -16.62
CA THR A 410 -10.98 34.06 -17.93
C THR A 410 -12.00 33.06 -18.48
N SER A 411 -11.95 31.80 -18.06
CA SER A 411 -13.09 30.89 -18.14
C SER A 411 -14.03 31.20 -16.98
N GLY A 412 -15.15 31.88 -17.25
CA GLY A 412 -16.20 32.19 -16.26
C GLY A 412 -16.99 30.94 -15.86
N ASP A 413 -16.33 30.02 -15.18
CA ASP A 413 -16.88 28.79 -14.61
C ASP A 413 -16.90 28.98 -13.08
N ASP A 414 -17.92 29.69 -12.59
CA ASP A 414 -18.17 29.96 -11.16
C ASP A 414 -18.68 28.68 -10.45
N GLN A 415 -17.94 27.59 -10.60
CA GLN A 415 -18.05 26.42 -9.73
C GLN A 415 -17.39 26.75 -8.40
N ASP A 416 -18.22 27.15 -7.44
CA ASP A 416 -17.86 27.25 -6.03
C ASP A 416 -17.21 25.91 -5.58
N PRO A 417 -15.94 25.92 -5.11
CA PRO A 417 -15.25 24.72 -4.64
C PRO A 417 -15.92 24.01 -3.45
N GLY A 418 -16.99 24.56 -2.89
CA GLY A 418 -17.84 23.95 -1.85
C GLY A 418 -19.13 23.28 -2.33
N SER A 419 -19.39 23.11 -3.63
CA SER A 419 -20.63 22.46 -4.09
C SER A 419 -20.70 20.98 -3.72
N ALA A 420 -21.81 20.54 -3.12
CA ALA A 420 -21.99 19.18 -2.61
C ALA A 420 -21.95 18.09 -3.72
N GLU A 421 -22.25 18.45 -4.97
CA GLU A 421 -22.16 17.55 -6.12
C GLU A 421 -20.70 17.09 -6.38
N SER A 422 -19.73 17.98 -6.20
CA SER A 422 -18.30 17.65 -6.31
C SER A 422 -17.88 16.65 -5.22
N GLU A 423 -18.40 16.81 -4.01
CA GLU A 423 -18.18 15.88 -2.89
C GLU A 423 -18.86 14.51 -3.10
N LEU A 424 -20.04 14.46 -3.72
CA LEU A 424 -20.77 13.21 -3.96
C LEU A 424 -20.08 12.32 -5.01
N SER A 425 -19.46 12.92 -6.04
CA SER A 425 -18.75 12.18 -7.10
C SER A 425 -17.67 11.21 -6.58
N GLN A 426 -17.01 11.54 -5.46
CA GLN A 426 -15.97 10.69 -4.87
C GLN A 426 -16.52 9.42 -4.17
N PHE A 427 -17.83 9.36 -3.96
CA PHE A 427 -18.55 8.28 -3.28
C PHE A 427 -19.50 7.53 -4.20
N GLU A 428 -19.46 7.76 -5.52
CA GLU A 428 -20.29 7.05 -6.51
C GLU A 428 -20.32 5.53 -6.27
N THR A 429 -21.54 5.00 -6.20
CA THR A 429 -21.86 3.60 -5.94
C THR A 429 -22.55 3.00 -7.16
N MET A 430 -22.46 1.67 -7.34
CA MET A 430 -23.08 0.96 -8.48
C MET A 430 -24.62 0.89 -8.42
N PHE A 431 -25.22 1.37 -7.33
CA PHE A 431 -26.63 1.30 -6.98
C PHE A 431 -26.90 2.30 -5.84
N SER A 432 -28.09 2.88 -5.78
CA SER A 432 -28.51 3.80 -4.71
C SER A 432 -28.95 3.04 -3.45
N PHE A 433 -29.16 3.76 -2.34
CA PHE A 433 -29.73 3.16 -1.12
C PHE A 433 -31.17 2.64 -1.32
N SER A 434 -31.95 3.27 -2.21
CA SER A 434 -33.30 2.83 -2.60
C SER A 434 -33.32 1.53 -3.43
N ASP A 435 -32.23 1.20 -4.13
CA ASP A 435 -32.12 -0.04 -4.91
C ASP A 435 -31.75 -1.26 -4.04
N MET A 436 -31.33 -1.02 -2.79
CA MET A 436 -30.93 -2.07 -1.85
C MET A 436 -32.16 -2.84 -1.37
N LYS A 437 -32.23 -4.13 -1.67
CA LYS A 437 -33.19 -5.06 -1.07
C LYS A 437 -32.73 -5.43 0.34
N TRP A 438 -33.68 -5.60 1.26
CA TRP A 438 -33.46 -5.93 2.67
C TRP A 438 -34.22 -7.21 3.02
N ALA A 439 -33.67 -8.06 3.91
CA ALA A 439 -34.48 -9.05 4.59
C ALA A 439 -35.31 -8.37 5.69
N THR A 440 -36.59 -8.72 5.80
CA THR A 440 -37.55 -8.16 6.77
C THR A 440 -38.44 -9.27 7.35
N THR A 441 -39.25 -8.95 8.36
CA THR A 441 -40.19 -9.88 9.02
C THR A 441 -41.60 -9.88 8.41
N GLU A 442 -41.82 -9.22 7.25
CA GLU A 442 -43.15 -8.95 6.69
C GLU A 442 -44.00 -10.20 6.41
N SER A 443 -43.37 -11.31 6.01
CA SER A 443 -44.06 -12.59 5.77
C SER A 443 -44.29 -13.41 7.04
N SER A 444 -43.40 -13.28 8.04
CA SER A 444 -43.44 -14.04 9.30
C SER A 444 -42.41 -13.50 10.30
N PRO A 445 -42.72 -13.44 11.62
CA PRO A 445 -41.73 -13.14 12.66
C PRO A 445 -40.62 -14.20 12.80
N HIS A 446 -40.72 -15.33 12.09
CA HIS A 446 -39.68 -16.37 12.04
C HIS A 446 -38.81 -16.32 10.76
N ASP A 447 -39.09 -15.43 9.81
CA ASP A 447 -38.35 -15.33 8.55
C ASP A 447 -37.06 -14.49 8.66
N LEU A 448 -36.86 -13.79 9.79
CA LEU A 448 -35.64 -13.04 10.11
C LEU A 448 -35.35 -13.10 11.62
N VAL A 449 -34.24 -13.75 12.01
CA VAL A 449 -33.87 -14.00 13.41
C VAL A 449 -32.39 -13.68 13.64
N MET A 450 -32.10 -12.91 14.69
CA MET A 450 -30.73 -12.54 15.09
C MET A 450 -30.24 -13.38 16.27
N ALA A 451 -28.96 -13.78 16.23
CA ALA A 451 -28.22 -14.30 17.37
C ALA A 451 -27.24 -13.22 17.89
N HIS A 452 -27.30 -12.90 19.19
CA HIS A 452 -26.50 -11.83 19.80
C HIS A 452 -25.25 -12.31 20.55
N ASP A 453 -25.11 -13.62 20.77
CA ASP A 453 -23.86 -14.22 21.24
C ASP A 453 -23.57 -15.60 20.60
N PHE A 454 -22.38 -16.14 20.87
CA PHE A 454 -21.94 -17.42 20.33
C PHE A 454 -22.75 -18.64 20.83
N ASP A 455 -23.42 -18.57 21.98
CA ASP A 455 -24.29 -19.65 22.47
C ASP A 455 -25.65 -19.66 21.76
N GLU A 456 -26.21 -18.48 21.42
CA GLU A 456 -27.34 -18.39 20.50
C GLU A 456 -26.97 -18.87 19.09
N CYS A 457 -25.78 -18.51 18.59
CA CYS A 457 -25.33 -18.96 17.27
C CYS A 457 -25.22 -20.49 17.19
N LYS A 458 -24.63 -21.16 18.20
CA LYS A 458 -24.58 -22.63 18.25
C LYS A 458 -25.98 -23.26 18.29
N LYS A 459 -26.91 -22.73 19.09
CA LYS A 459 -28.31 -23.19 19.12
C LYS A 459 -28.99 -23.03 17.75
N MET A 460 -28.70 -21.95 17.04
CA MET A 460 -29.24 -21.67 15.71
C MET A 460 -28.71 -22.68 14.67
N ILE A 461 -27.40 -22.96 14.67
CA ILE A 461 -26.78 -23.98 13.80
C ILE A 461 -27.41 -25.37 14.03
N VAL A 462 -27.50 -25.81 15.29
CA VAL A 462 -28.10 -27.10 15.66
C VAL A 462 -29.53 -27.22 15.15
N ARG A 463 -30.39 -26.23 15.45
CA ARG A 463 -31.80 -26.20 15.01
C ARG A 463 -31.93 -26.27 13.50
N LEU A 464 -31.12 -25.53 12.76
CA LEU A 464 -31.15 -25.53 11.29
C LEU A 464 -30.78 -26.91 10.73
N MET A 465 -29.67 -27.51 11.16
CA MET A 465 -29.24 -28.84 10.70
C MET A 465 -30.21 -29.97 11.11
N GLN A 466 -30.87 -29.86 12.27
CA GLN A 466 -31.94 -30.78 12.67
C GLN A 466 -33.19 -30.60 11.80
N SER A 467 -33.56 -29.36 11.43
CA SER A 467 -34.76 -29.07 10.63
C SER A 467 -34.64 -29.35 9.12
N ALA A 468 -33.44 -29.59 8.60
CA ALA A 468 -33.23 -29.84 7.17
C ALA A 468 -33.84 -31.19 6.71
N THR A 469 -34.49 -31.17 5.54
CA THR A 469 -35.25 -32.29 4.96
C THR A 469 -34.80 -32.68 3.55
N LYS A 470 -34.11 -31.80 2.83
CA LYS A 470 -33.69 -31.96 1.43
C LYS A 470 -32.20 -31.70 1.23
N SER A 471 -31.68 -30.57 1.73
CA SER A 471 -30.27 -30.22 1.57
C SER A 471 -29.69 -29.35 2.69
N ILE A 472 -28.39 -29.51 2.94
CA ILE A 472 -27.57 -28.66 3.81
C ILE A 472 -26.40 -28.15 2.98
N HIS A 473 -26.22 -26.83 2.91
CA HIS A 473 -25.07 -26.17 2.33
C HIS A 473 -24.34 -25.39 3.43
N TYR A 474 -23.18 -25.89 3.86
CA TYR A 474 -22.41 -25.34 4.98
C TYR A 474 -21.04 -24.83 4.52
N SER A 475 -20.76 -23.55 4.76
CA SER A 475 -19.51 -22.88 4.38
C SER A 475 -18.78 -22.45 5.64
N THR A 476 -17.53 -22.89 5.80
CA THR A 476 -16.72 -22.64 7.00
C THR A 476 -15.23 -22.52 6.68
N PHE A 477 -14.57 -21.58 7.36
CA PHE A 477 -13.15 -21.36 7.27
C PHE A 477 -12.35 -22.20 8.27
N LEU A 478 -12.96 -22.60 9.40
CA LEU A 478 -12.38 -23.53 10.36
C LEU A 478 -13.49 -24.24 11.16
N CYS A 479 -13.55 -25.57 11.06
CA CYS A 479 -14.51 -26.38 11.81
C CYS A 479 -13.83 -27.59 12.46
N ASP A 480 -13.83 -27.62 13.80
CA ASP A 480 -13.52 -28.79 14.63
C ASP A 480 -14.82 -29.60 14.76
N PHE A 481 -15.06 -30.52 13.81
CA PHE A 481 -16.40 -31.11 13.56
C PHE A 481 -16.99 -31.85 14.77
N ALA A 482 -16.14 -32.39 15.64
CA ALA A 482 -16.53 -33.10 16.86
C ALA A 482 -16.78 -32.17 18.08
N GLN A 483 -16.52 -30.86 17.96
CA GLN A 483 -16.66 -29.91 19.06
C GLN A 483 -18.11 -29.84 19.60
N PRO A 484 -18.33 -29.94 20.92
CA PRO A 484 -19.66 -29.82 21.52
C PRO A 484 -20.31 -28.45 21.28
N LEU A 485 -21.53 -28.47 20.78
CA LEU A 485 -22.38 -27.30 20.55
C LEU A 485 -23.26 -27.00 21.78
N ASN A 486 -23.66 -28.03 22.54
CA ASN A 486 -24.38 -27.92 23.80
C ASN A 486 -23.44 -27.83 25.02
N LYS A 487 -23.80 -27.01 26.02
CA LYS A 487 -23.05 -26.87 27.29
C LYS A 487 -23.26 -28.04 28.26
N PHE A 488 -24.36 -28.75 28.13
CA PHE A 488 -24.77 -29.85 29.00
C PHE A 488 -25.30 -31.00 28.14
N LYS A 489 -25.04 -32.24 28.55
CA LYS A 489 -25.70 -33.42 27.99
C LYS A 489 -27.17 -33.40 28.41
N GLY A 490 -28.06 -33.30 27.43
CA GLY A 490 -29.50 -33.54 27.61
C GLY A 490 -29.85 -34.95 27.11
N GLU A 491 -31.16 -35.20 26.95
CA GLU A 491 -31.67 -36.45 26.36
C GLU A 491 -31.17 -36.65 24.91
N ASP A 492 -30.96 -35.55 24.17
CA ASP A 492 -30.34 -35.53 22.82
C ASP A 492 -28.83 -35.91 22.80
N GLY A 493 -28.19 -36.13 23.96
CA GLY A 493 -26.79 -36.53 24.07
C GLY A 493 -25.76 -35.41 23.80
N ASN A 494 -24.63 -35.76 23.19
CA ASN A 494 -23.57 -34.83 22.78
C ASN A 494 -23.87 -34.30 21.37
N LEU A 495 -24.26 -33.03 21.25
CA LEU A 495 -24.53 -32.41 19.95
C LEU A 495 -23.28 -31.73 19.42
N SER A 496 -22.94 -32.03 18.16
CA SER A 496 -21.74 -31.58 17.45
C SER A 496 -22.09 -31.38 15.97
N ILE A 497 -21.20 -30.74 15.19
CA ILE A 497 -21.44 -30.58 13.75
C ILE A 497 -21.50 -31.95 13.07
N ILE A 498 -20.61 -32.88 13.44
CA ILE A 498 -20.64 -34.24 12.89
C ILE A 498 -21.90 -35.02 13.28
N SER A 499 -22.37 -34.95 14.53
CA SER A 499 -23.60 -35.67 14.92
C SER A 499 -24.83 -35.13 14.19
N CYS A 500 -24.91 -33.81 13.97
CA CYS A 500 -25.97 -33.19 13.16
C CYS A 500 -25.89 -33.60 11.68
N ILE A 501 -24.69 -33.65 11.09
CA ILE A 501 -24.46 -34.11 9.72
C ILE A 501 -24.84 -35.58 9.55
N THR A 502 -24.39 -36.47 10.44
CA THR A 502 -24.71 -37.90 10.39
C THR A 502 -26.21 -38.16 10.57
N ALA A 503 -26.87 -37.45 11.49
CA ALA A 503 -28.32 -37.51 11.64
C ALA A 503 -29.08 -36.98 10.42
N ALA A 504 -28.54 -36.01 9.68
CA ALA A 504 -29.14 -35.51 8.43
C ALA A 504 -28.93 -36.48 7.26
N ALA A 505 -27.73 -37.07 7.13
CA ALA A 505 -27.44 -38.11 6.13
C ALA A 505 -28.34 -39.33 6.32
N ALA A 506 -28.59 -39.75 7.58
CA ALA A 506 -29.54 -40.81 7.90
C ALA A 506 -31.01 -40.49 7.55
N ARG A 507 -31.38 -39.22 7.42
CA ARG A 507 -32.69 -38.76 6.89
C ARG A 507 -32.71 -38.63 5.36
N GLY A 508 -31.62 -38.96 4.66
CA GLY A 508 -31.51 -38.81 3.19
C GLY A 508 -31.24 -37.38 2.72
N VAL A 509 -30.87 -36.46 3.61
CA VAL A 509 -30.56 -35.07 3.27
C VAL A 509 -29.26 -34.98 2.46
N SER A 510 -29.24 -34.21 1.37
CA SER A 510 -28.03 -33.97 0.57
C SER A 510 -27.11 -32.93 1.24
N ILE A 511 -25.88 -33.30 1.59
CA ILE A 511 -24.99 -32.45 2.40
C ILE A 511 -23.78 -31.99 1.58
N HIS A 512 -23.62 -30.67 1.49
CA HIS A 512 -22.58 -29.98 0.73
C HIS A 512 -21.79 -29.07 1.66
N ILE A 513 -20.47 -29.26 1.73
CA ILE A 513 -19.57 -28.55 2.65
C ILE A 513 -18.51 -27.82 1.85
N LEU A 514 -18.41 -26.51 2.01
CA LEU A 514 -17.34 -25.68 1.46
C LEU A 514 -16.34 -25.38 2.59
N TYR A 515 -15.09 -25.78 2.40
CA TYR A 515 -14.07 -25.84 3.46
C TYR A 515 -12.73 -25.24 3.01
N ASN A 516 -12.02 -24.60 3.95
CA ASN A 516 -10.67 -24.08 3.77
C ASN A 516 -9.60 -25.19 3.95
N PRO A 517 -8.81 -25.55 2.92
CA PRO A 517 -7.84 -26.64 3.00
C PRO A 517 -6.46 -26.24 3.57
N VAL A 518 -6.27 -25.01 4.05
CA VAL A 518 -4.95 -24.46 4.41
C VAL A 518 -4.67 -24.63 5.92
N GLY A 519 -4.06 -25.77 6.27
CA GLY A 519 -3.71 -26.18 7.64
C GLY A 519 -2.90 -25.17 8.46
N ASP A 520 -2.19 -24.24 7.81
CA ASP A 520 -1.46 -23.14 8.48
C ASP A 520 -2.35 -22.30 9.42
N TYR A 521 -3.66 -22.25 9.15
CA TYR A 521 -4.66 -21.52 9.95
C TYR A 521 -5.29 -22.36 11.08
N GLY A 522 -4.78 -23.57 11.35
CA GLY A 522 -5.34 -24.48 12.35
C GLY A 522 -6.50 -25.34 11.87
N THR A 523 -6.73 -25.43 10.55
CA THR A 523 -7.74 -26.32 9.95
C THR A 523 -7.24 -27.77 9.90
N GLU A 524 -8.12 -28.74 10.16
CA GLU A 524 -7.81 -30.17 9.95
C GLU A 524 -7.50 -30.46 8.47
N THR A 525 -6.70 -31.51 8.23
CA THR A 525 -6.32 -31.91 6.87
C THR A 525 -7.51 -32.57 6.16
N ILE A 526 -7.61 -32.35 4.84
CA ILE A 526 -8.73 -32.85 4.03
C ILE A 526 -8.92 -34.37 4.15
N ASN A 527 -7.85 -35.14 4.31
CA ASN A 527 -7.94 -36.60 4.51
C ASN A 527 -8.61 -36.96 5.85
N ARG A 528 -8.37 -36.18 6.92
CA ARG A 528 -9.04 -36.39 8.22
C ARG A 528 -10.49 -35.92 8.19
N VAL A 529 -10.77 -34.78 7.57
CA VAL A 529 -12.15 -34.29 7.38
C VAL A 529 -12.97 -35.31 6.57
N GLN A 530 -12.40 -35.89 5.51
CA GLN A 530 -13.03 -36.97 4.74
C GLN A 530 -13.20 -38.28 5.51
N ALA A 531 -12.37 -38.56 6.52
CA ALA A 531 -12.49 -39.73 7.38
C ALA A 531 -13.47 -39.54 8.56
N GLN A 532 -13.83 -38.29 8.90
CA GLN A 532 -14.82 -37.98 9.93
C GLN A 532 -16.24 -37.91 9.38
N LEU A 533 -16.41 -37.45 8.15
CA LEU A 533 -17.72 -37.24 7.51
C LEU A 533 -18.31 -38.56 6.98
N PRO A 534 -19.65 -38.75 7.04
CA PRO A 534 -20.30 -39.94 6.50
C PRO A 534 -20.23 -39.99 4.95
N PRO A 535 -20.37 -41.18 4.35
CA PRO A 535 -20.48 -41.32 2.90
C PRO A 535 -21.67 -40.54 2.31
N GLY A 536 -21.56 -40.12 1.06
CA GLY A 536 -22.54 -39.31 0.35
C GLY A 536 -22.43 -37.79 0.57
N VAL A 537 -21.60 -37.34 1.52
CA VAL A 537 -21.31 -35.91 1.72
C VAL A 537 -20.43 -35.38 0.59
N PHE A 538 -20.80 -34.23 0.02
CA PHE A 538 -20.01 -33.50 -0.96
C PHE A 538 -19.08 -32.52 -0.23
N LEU A 539 -17.77 -32.75 -0.29
CA LEU A 539 -16.76 -31.84 0.26
C LEU A 539 -16.09 -31.05 -0.86
N THR A 540 -16.22 -29.73 -0.81
CA THR A 540 -15.68 -28.78 -1.77
C THR A 540 -14.57 -27.95 -1.14
N CYS A 541 -13.41 -27.90 -1.78
CA CYS A 541 -12.23 -27.16 -1.32
C CYS A 541 -11.89 -26.02 -2.30
N ALA A 542 -11.62 -24.83 -1.76
CA ALA A 542 -11.11 -23.70 -2.53
C ALA A 542 -9.60 -23.52 -2.30
N VAL A 543 -8.78 -23.70 -3.35
CA VAL A 543 -7.31 -23.65 -3.29
C VAL A 543 -6.78 -22.53 -4.18
N SER A 544 -5.77 -21.79 -3.75
CA SER A 544 -5.01 -20.86 -4.60
C SER A 544 -3.50 -21.15 -4.56
N ASN A 545 -2.79 -20.63 -5.57
CA ASN A 545 -1.34 -20.68 -5.68
C ASN A 545 -0.64 -19.48 -5.00
N LEU A 546 -1.39 -18.49 -4.50
CA LEU A 546 -0.81 -17.30 -3.87
C LEU A 546 -0.49 -17.53 -2.38
N GLY A 547 0.67 -17.05 -1.95
CA GLY A 547 1.16 -17.14 -0.58
C GLY A 547 2.28 -16.12 -0.35
N PRO A 548 2.90 -16.09 0.84
CA PRO A 548 4.00 -15.18 1.13
C PRO A 548 5.23 -15.48 0.27
N GLY A 549 5.84 -14.43 -0.29
CA GLY A 549 7.08 -14.51 -1.05
C GLY A 549 8.30 -14.86 -0.18
N PRO A 550 9.48 -15.08 -0.79
CA PRO A 550 10.66 -15.59 -0.08
C PRO A 550 11.09 -14.76 1.14
N LEU A 551 11.00 -13.43 1.06
CA LEU A 551 11.26 -12.54 2.19
C LEU A 551 10.16 -12.60 3.25
N THR A 552 8.89 -12.58 2.82
CA THR A 552 7.72 -12.55 3.71
C THR A 552 7.60 -13.83 4.54
N LYS A 553 8.08 -14.97 4.04
CA LYS A 553 8.18 -16.25 4.78
C LYS A 553 9.09 -16.20 6.01
N TRP A 554 10.02 -15.25 6.12
CA TRP A 554 10.79 -15.04 7.36
C TRP A 554 9.98 -14.37 8.48
N PHE A 555 8.80 -13.83 8.18
CA PHE A 555 7.96 -13.06 9.11
C PHE A 555 6.53 -13.61 9.24
N SER A 556 6.21 -14.67 8.49
CA SER A 556 4.89 -15.28 8.34
C SER A 556 4.99 -16.78 8.55
N ASN A 557 4.27 -17.32 9.53
CA ASN A 557 4.18 -18.77 9.76
C ASN A 557 3.45 -19.49 8.61
N ASN A 558 2.62 -18.77 7.85
CA ASN A 558 1.79 -19.34 6.80
C ASN A 558 2.64 -19.74 5.58
N SER A 559 2.47 -20.97 5.10
CA SER A 559 3.08 -21.48 3.86
C SER A 559 2.32 -21.01 2.62
N LYS A 560 1.00 -20.86 2.75
CA LYS A 560 0.04 -20.33 1.76
C LYS A 560 -0.93 -19.38 2.45
N TYR A 561 -1.56 -18.50 1.69
CA TYR A 561 -2.69 -17.74 2.21
C TYR A 561 -4.00 -18.50 1.94
N ALA A 562 -4.92 -18.48 2.90
CA ALA A 562 -6.29 -18.93 2.71
C ALA A 562 -7.11 -17.76 2.15
N PHE A 563 -7.94 -18.05 1.16
CA PHE A 563 -8.76 -17.05 0.44
C PHE A 563 -10.25 -17.38 0.46
N HIS A 564 -10.63 -18.44 1.16
CA HIS A 564 -12.01 -18.67 1.58
C HIS A 564 -12.21 -17.95 2.92
N HIS A 565 -13.30 -17.20 3.10
CA HIS A 565 -13.60 -16.56 4.39
C HIS A 565 -15.10 -16.38 4.68
N GLN A 566 -15.98 -16.55 3.67
CA GLN A 566 -17.43 -16.55 3.78
C GLN A 566 -17.94 -17.71 4.65
N LYS A 567 -18.79 -17.41 5.63
CA LYS A 567 -19.29 -18.37 6.63
C LYS A 567 -20.82 -18.33 6.65
N TYR A 568 -21.44 -19.44 6.27
CA TYR A 568 -22.90 -19.53 6.17
C TYR A 568 -23.42 -20.97 6.28
N LEU A 569 -24.70 -21.11 6.61
CA LEU A 569 -25.44 -22.36 6.63
C LEU A 569 -26.80 -22.15 5.95
N CYS A 570 -27.02 -22.76 4.79
CA CYS A 570 -28.29 -22.75 4.08
C CYS A 570 -28.94 -24.13 4.12
N ILE A 571 -30.25 -24.18 4.36
CA ILE A 571 -31.03 -25.42 4.45
C ILE A 571 -32.21 -25.42 3.47
N ASP A 572 -32.39 -26.56 2.79
CA ASP A 572 -33.48 -26.89 1.87
C ASP A 572 -33.76 -25.87 0.74
N GLY A 573 -32.83 -24.94 0.50
CA GLY A 573 -33.03 -23.78 -0.37
C GLY A 573 -33.98 -22.71 0.18
N THR A 574 -34.42 -22.82 1.43
CA THR A 574 -35.49 -21.97 2.01
C THR A 574 -35.02 -20.98 3.08
N ARG A 575 -33.91 -21.27 3.77
CA ARG A 575 -33.38 -20.45 4.87
C ARG A 575 -31.86 -20.42 4.85
N ILE A 576 -31.27 -19.24 5.07
CA ILE A 576 -29.83 -19.01 5.16
C ILE A 576 -29.47 -18.29 6.46
N MET A 577 -28.51 -18.87 7.20
CA MET A 577 -27.80 -18.22 8.29
C MET A 577 -26.47 -17.69 7.76
N VAL A 578 -26.23 -16.39 7.86
CA VAL A 578 -24.95 -15.72 7.59
C VAL A 578 -24.30 -15.35 8.92
N THR A 579 -23.05 -15.75 9.13
CA THR A 579 -22.44 -15.82 10.47
C THR A 579 -20.94 -15.50 10.46
N GLY A 580 -20.35 -15.18 11.61
CA GLY A 580 -18.91 -15.22 11.82
C GLY A 580 -18.43 -16.51 12.49
N CYS A 581 -19.37 -17.37 12.92
CA CYS A 581 -19.14 -18.57 13.71
C CYS A 581 -18.49 -19.72 12.92
N ASP A 582 -17.17 -19.74 12.91
CA ASP A 582 -16.40 -20.98 12.76
C ASP A 582 -16.40 -21.77 14.07
N VAL A 583 -16.75 -23.05 14.05
CA VAL A 583 -16.89 -23.88 15.26
C VAL A 583 -15.54 -24.46 15.69
N ASN A 584 -14.97 -23.99 16.80
CA ASN A 584 -13.82 -24.61 17.47
C ASN A 584 -13.76 -24.29 18.98
N ARG A 585 -12.66 -24.67 19.63
CA ARG A 585 -12.40 -24.51 21.08
C ARG A 585 -12.01 -23.09 21.52
N GLU A 586 -11.55 -22.26 20.59
CA GLU A 586 -11.19 -20.86 20.86
C GLU A 586 -12.42 -19.97 21.07
N ARG A 587 -13.61 -20.45 20.70
CA ARG A 587 -14.86 -19.69 20.76
C ARG A 587 -15.76 -20.26 21.85
N ASN A 588 -15.95 -19.48 22.90
CA ASN A 588 -16.81 -19.79 24.02
C ASN A 588 -17.93 -18.73 24.12
N GLY A 589 -18.94 -18.98 24.96
CA GLY A 589 -20.10 -18.08 25.14
C GLY A 589 -19.76 -16.68 25.66
N TRP A 590 -20.74 -15.78 25.66
CA TRP A 590 -20.55 -14.42 26.16
C TRP A 590 -19.99 -14.41 27.59
N LEU A 591 -18.87 -13.71 27.78
CA LEU A 591 -18.10 -13.65 29.02
C LEU A 591 -17.67 -15.01 29.63
N ALA A 592 -17.62 -16.08 28.82
CA ALA A 592 -16.94 -17.32 29.15
C ALA A 592 -15.54 -17.33 28.51
N ARG A 593 -14.48 -17.60 29.28
CA ARG A 593 -13.10 -17.59 28.74
C ARG A 593 -12.88 -18.78 27.81
N ASN A 594 -12.10 -18.57 26.77
CA ASN A 594 -11.59 -19.63 25.90
C ASN A 594 -10.26 -20.20 26.41
N GLU A 595 -9.74 -21.22 25.72
CA GLU A 595 -8.43 -21.85 26.01
C GLU A 595 -7.26 -20.84 25.97
N LEU A 596 -7.40 -19.75 25.20
CA LEU A 596 -6.43 -18.66 25.08
C LEU A 596 -6.60 -17.56 26.16
N GLY A 597 -7.49 -17.75 27.13
CA GLY A 597 -7.66 -16.89 28.30
C GLY A 597 -8.47 -15.61 28.10
N TYR A 598 -9.08 -15.38 26.93
CA TYR A 598 -9.89 -14.19 26.61
C TYR A 598 -11.36 -14.53 26.29
N TYR A 599 -12.21 -13.51 26.12
CA TYR A 599 -13.63 -13.66 25.81
C TYR A 599 -13.91 -13.43 24.31
N TRP A 600 -14.87 -14.13 23.72
CA TRP A 600 -15.25 -13.96 22.31
C TRP A 600 -16.59 -13.22 22.17
N HIS A 601 -16.72 -12.37 21.15
CA HIS A 601 -17.94 -11.65 20.78
C HIS A 601 -18.26 -11.85 19.29
N GLU A 602 -19.47 -12.29 19.00
CA GLU A 602 -19.89 -12.80 17.69
C GLU A 602 -21.41 -12.71 17.54
N VAL A 603 -21.89 -12.47 16.31
CA VAL A 603 -23.31 -12.30 15.99
C VAL A 603 -23.67 -12.98 14.67
N SER A 604 -24.91 -13.43 14.54
CA SER A 604 -25.41 -14.04 13.30
C SER A 604 -26.80 -13.54 12.92
N VAL A 605 -27.10 -13.61 11.63
CA VAL A 605 -28.42 -13.37 11.07
C VAL A 605 -28.90 -14.63 10.35
N LEU A 606 -30.12 -15.07 10.64
CA LEU A 606 -30.86 -16.08 9.89
C LEU A 606 -31.98 -15.37 9.13
N ALA A 607 -32.07 -15.59 7.82
CA ALA A 607 -33.13 -15.06 6.98
C ALA A 607 -33.70 -16.13 6.04
N LYS A 608 -34.86 -15.84 5.45
CA LYS A 608 -35.39 -16.54 4.28
C LYS A 608 -34.39 -16.49 3.11
N CYS A 609 -34.14 -17.63 2.49
CA CYS A 609 -33.36 -17.73 1.25
C CYS A 609 -34.29 -17.54 0.05
N THR A 610 -33.86 -16.78 -0.97
CA THR A 610 -34.58 -16.70 -2.26
C THR A 610 -33.99 -17.68 -3.27
N SER A 611 -34.71 -17.95 -4.37
CA SER A 611 -34.22 -18.79 -5.47
C SER A 611 -32.85 -18.32 -5.98
N ASP A 612 -32.73 -17.03 -6.26
CA ASP A 612 -31.51 -16.36 -6.74
C ASP A 612 -30.32 -16.55 -5.76
N MET A 613 -30.58 -16.44 -4.46
CA MET A 613 -29.56 -16.67 -3.42
C MET A 613 -29.16 -18.14 -3.38
N PHE A 614 -30.12 -19.06 -3.53
CA PHE A 614 -29.86 -20.48 -3.46
C PHE A 614 -29.08 -20.98 -4.67
N GLU A 615 -29.40 -20.51 -5.88
CA GLU A 615 -28.61 -20.76 -7.09
C GLU A 615 -27.15 -20.28 -6.91
N TRP A 616 -26.95 -19.09 -6.35
CA TRP A 616 -25.62 -18.57 -6.02
C TRP A 616 -24.85 -19.46 -5.02
N ILE A 617 -25.55 -20.03 -4.04
CA ILE A 617 -24.97 -20.96 -3.05
C ILE A 617 -24.58 -22.29 -3.72
N CYS A 618 -25.45 -22.91 -4.51
CA CYS A 618 -25.15 -24.13 -5.26
C CYS A 618 -23.89 -23.96 -6.12
N HIS A 619 -23.84 -22.85 -6.87
CA HIS A 619 -22.70 -22.52 -7.73
C HIS A 619 -21.38 -22.31 -6.96
N ASN A 620 -21.44 -21.75 -5.75
CA ASN A 620 -20.28 -21.63 -4.86
C ASN A 620 -19.79 -22.97 -4.29
N HIS A 621 -20.70 -23.91 -4.03
CA HIS A 621 -20.36 -25.28 -3.63
C HIS A 621 -19.88 -26.14 -4.81
N GLY A 622 -19.99 -25.63 -6.04
CA GLY A 622 -19.55 -26.29 -7.27
C GLY A 622 -20.62 -27.16 -7.94
N ASP A 623 -21.87 -27.10 -7.48
CA ASP A 623 -22.99 -27.82 -8.09
C ASP A 623 -23.54 -27.01 -9.27
N ASN A 624 -23.14 -27.42 -10.48
CA ASN A 624 -23.48 -26.74 -11.74
C ASN A 624 -24.64 -27.42 -12.49
N GLU A 625 -25.27 -28.44 -11.90
CA GLU A 625 -26.38 -29.20 -12.48
C GLU A 625 -27.57 -29.20 -11.49
N LEU A 626 -28.50 -28.25 -11.67
CA LEU A 626 -29.66 -27.97 -10.80
C LEU A 626 -30.73 -29.09 -10.69
N THR A 627 -30.43 -30.31 -11.16
CA THR A 627 -31.36 -31.43 -11.26
C THR A 627 -31.42 -32.27 -9.98
N TYR A 628 -32.36 -31.92 -9.10
CA TYR A 628 -32.70 -32.66 -7.89
C TYR A 628 -33.30 -34.07 -8.18
N THR A 629 -32.46 -35.09 -8.34
CA THR A 629 -32.85 -36.51 -8.21
C THR A 629 -31.82 -37.33 -7.43
N PRO A 630 -32.07 -37.67 -6.15
CA PRO A 630 -31.28 -38.67 -5.45
C PRO A 630 -31.63 -40.06 -6.00
N VAL A 631 -30.62 -40.82 -6.46
CA VAL A 631 -30.51 -42.31 -6.46
C VAL A 631 -29.34 -42.81 -7.33
N HIS A 632 -29.03 -42.17 -8.47
CA HIS A 632 -28.11 -42.75 -9.49
C HIS A 632 -27.01 -41.83 -10.10
N ARG A 633 -26.39 -40.91 -9.33
CA ARG A 633 -25.09 -40.32 -9.75
C ARG A 633 -23.94 -41.31 -9.48
N ARG A 634 -23.54 -42.11 -10.49
CA ARG A 634 -22.22 -42.77 -10.50
C ARG A 634 -21.14 -41.69 -10.51
N LEU A 635 -20.20 -41.73 -9.57
CA LEU A 635 -19.16 -40.70 -9.45
C LEU A 635 -18.22 -40.72 -10.67
N SER A 636 -18.28 -39.68 -11.50
CA SER A 636 -17.11 -39.17 -12.21
C SER A 636 -16.52 -38.00 -11.42
N THR A 637 -15.19 -37.88 -11.40
CA THR A 637 -14.50 -36.80 -10.68
C THR A 637 -14.50 -35.54 -11.56
N VAL A 638 -15.57 -34.73 -11.47
CA VAL A 638 -15.84 -33.64 -12.42
C VAL A 638 -14.97 -32.40 -12.17
N THR A 639 -14.26 -31.99 -13.23
CA THR A 639 -13.62 -30.70 -13.55
C THR A 639 -12.95 -29.89 -12.42
N GLN A 640 -11.61 -29.95 -12.40
CA GLN A 640 -10.74 -29.00 -11.68
C GLN A 640 -10.81 -27.60 -12.33
N THR A 641 -11.85 -26.83 -12.03
CA THR A 641 -12.11 -25.56 -12.71
C THR A 641 -11.24 -24.44 -12.12
N ARG A 642 -10.42 -23.81 -12.98
CA ARG A 642 -9.66 -22.59 -12.63
C ARG A 642 -10.56 -21.37 -12.78
N HIS A 643 -10.61 -20.55 -11.74
CA HIS A 643 -11.36 -19.30 -11.72
C HIS A 643 -10.46 -18.14 -11.30
N HIS A 644 -10.54 -17.04 -12.03
CA HIS A 644 -10.05 -15.76 -11.56
C HIS A 644 -11.17 -15.07 -10.76
N TYR A 645 -10.82 -14.46 -9.63
CA TYR A 645 -11.81 -13.90 -8.70
C TYR A 645 -12.69 -12.82 -9.36
N ASP A 646 -12.08 -11.93 -10.14
CA ASP A 646 -12.77 -10.84 -10.83
C ASP A 646 -13.68 -11.31 -11.98
N GLU A 647 -13.45 -12.48 -12.58
CA GLU A 647 -14.26 -12.97 -13.72
C GLU A 647 -15.64 -13.52 -13.33
N LYS A 648 -15.87 -13.87 -12.05
CA LYS A 648 -17.21 -14.21 -11.54
C LYS A 648 -17.94 -13.05 -10.85
N LEU A 649 -17.25 -11.95 -10.52
CA LEU A 649 -17.89 -10.80 -9.84
C LEU A 649 -18.89 -10.04 -10.72
N ASP A 650 -18.70 -10.07 -12.03
CA ASP A 650 -19.59 -9.37 -12.96
C ASP A 650 -20.77 -10.26 -13.43
N ALA A 651 -20.55 -11.57 -13.57
CA ALA A 651 -21.57 -12.52 -14.03
C ALA A 651 -22.37 -13.20 -12.89
N ASN A 652 -21.70 -13.67 -11.84
CA ASN A 652 -22.26 -14.60 -10.84
C ASN A 652 -22.09 -14.10 -9.38
N ALA A 653 -22.08 -12.78 -9.15
CA ALA A 653 -22.03 -12.21 -7.79
C ALA A 653 -23.43 -12.11 -7.15
N PRO A 654 -23.53 -12.12 -5.81
CA PRO A 654 -24.79 -12.42 -5.13
C PRO A 654 -25.89 -11.37 -5.34
N PRO A 655 -27.16 -11.79 -5.21
CA PRO A 655 -28.33 -10.92 -5.28
C PRO A 655 -28.68 -10.32 -3.91
N PHE A 656 -28.99 -9.03 -3.88
CA PHE A 656 -29.48 -8.36 -2.67
C PHE A 656 -30.72 -9.07 -2.09
N PRO A 657 -30.87 -9.19 -0.75
CA PRO A 657 -29.99 -8.66 0.30
C PRO A 657 -28.62 -9.31 0.53
N LEU A 658 -28.23 -10.39 -0.17
CA LEU A 658 -26.85 -10.90 -0.06
C LEU A 658 -25.88 -10.02 -0.84
N VAL A 659 -24.73 -9.76 -0.24
CA VAL A 659 -23.60 -9.01 -0.80
C VAL A 659 -22.30 -9.78 -0.60
N SER A 660 -21.35 -9.62 -1.50
CA SER A 660 -20.01 -10.24 -1.38
C SER A 660 -18.93 -9.17 -1.51
N GLY A 661 -17.77 -9.48 -0.95
CA GLY A 661 -16.64 -8.59 -0.77
C GLY A 661 -16.23 -7.79 -2.02
N GLY A 662 -15.63 -6.64 -1.76
CA GLY A 662 -15.28 -5.63 -2.75
C GLY A 662 -16.43 -4.67 -3.04
N TRP A 663 -16.50 -4.14 -4.26
CA TRP A 663 -17.37 -2.99 -4.57
C TRP A 663 -18.85 -3.22 -4.29
N ARG A 664 -19.42 -4.44 -4.37
CA ARG A 664 -20.84 -4.64 -4.04
C ARG A 664 -21.12 -4.41 -2.55
N GLU A 665 -20.33 -5.03 -1.67
CA GLU A 665 -20.48 -4.85 -0.22
C GLU A 665 -19.97 -3.50 0.27
N GLU A 666 -18.88 -2.99 -0.29
CA GLU A 666 -18.32 -1.68 0.07
C GLU A 666 -19.24 -0.52 -0.37
N ASN A 667 -19.88 -0.61 -1.55
CA ASN A 667 -20.95 0.32 -1.94
C ASN A 667 -22.15 0.24 -0.98
N ALA A 668 -22.53 -0.97 -0.52
CA ALA A 668 -23.63 -1.13 0.43
C ALA A 668 -23.30 -0.46 1.78
N MET A 669 -22.08 -0.64 2.29
CA MET A 669 -21.61 0.07 3.48
C MET A 669 -21.59 1.60 3.28
N VAL A 670 -21.06 2.09 2.15
CA VAL A 670 -20.99 3.52 1.83
C VAL A 670 -22.39 4.12 1.72
N ASN A 671 -23.32 3.46 1.03
CA ASN A 671 -24.73 3.88 0.94
C ASN A 671 -25.38 3.95 2.32
N MET A 672 -25.25 2.91 3.15
CA MET A 672 -25.78 2.92 4.53
C MET A 672 -25.21 4.08 5.36
N ILE A 673 -23.91 4.34 5.25
CA ILE A 673 -23.21 5.38 6.01
C ILE A 673 -23.64 6.79 5.58
N LEU A 674 -23.77 7.06 4.28
CA LEU A 674 -24.13 8.39 3.77
C LEU A 674 -25.62 8.73 3.96
N ASN A 675 -26.48 7.71 4.03
CA ASN A 675 -27.92 7.85 4.26
C ASN A 675 -28.33 7.76 5.75
N ALA A 676 -27.41 7.41 6.66
CA ALA A 676 -27.70 7.39 8.10
C ALA A 676 -28.13 8.78 8.60
N THR A 677 -29.28 8.84 9.27
CA THR A 677 -29.92 10.08 9.74
C THR A 677 -29.61 10.40 11.19
N ARG A 678 -29.40 9.38 12.05
CA ARG A 678 -29.23 9.49 13.50
C ARG A 678 -27.94 8.86 14.00
N SER A 679 -27.56 7.69 13.48
CA SER A 679 -26.44 6.94 14.06
C SER A 679 -25.76 5.95 13.13
N ILE A 680 -24.48 5.71 13.40
CA ILE A 680 -23.70 4.63 12.81
C ILE A 680 -23.07 3.84 13.96
N HIS A 681 -23.40 2.56 14.07
CA HIS A 681 -22.74 1.61 14.95
C HIS A 681 -21.99 0.58 14.10
N LEU A 682 -20.66 0.57 14.19
CA LEU A 682 -19.80 -0.30 13.40
C LEU A 682 -18.92 -1.14 14.33
N GLU A 683 -19.10 -2.45 14.30
CA GLU A 683 -18.22 -3.42 14.94
C GLU A 683 -17.39 -4.13 13.87
N ASN A 684 -16.06 -4.13 14.01
CA ASN A 684 -15.22 -4.90 13.08
C ASN A 684 -13.93 -5.42 13.73
N GLN A 685 -13.55 -6.65 13.39
CA GLN A 685 -12.41 -7.36 13.95
C GLN A 685 -11.07 -6.66 13.63
N ILE A 686 -10.92 -6.12 12.41
CA ILE A 686 -9.67 -5.54 11.89
C ILE A 686 -9.98 -4.22 11.17
N MET A 687 -9.36 -3.11 11.62
CA MET A 687 -9.58 -1.78 11.05
C MET A 687 -8.35 -1.25 10.29
N ILE A 688 -8.36 -1.37 8.96
CA ILE A 688 -7.32 -0.89 8.02
C ILE A 688 -8.01 -0.13 6.88
N SER A 689 -8.24 1.17 7.07
CA SER A 689 -9.05 1.97 6.14
C SER A 689 -8.63 3.45 6.12
N GLY A 690 -8.95 4.15 5.04
CA GLY A 690 -8.61 5.55 4.80
C GLY A 690 -7.22 5.80 4.21
N GLY A 691 -6.92 7.08 3.97
CA GLY A 691 -5.68 7.52 3.31
C GLY A 691 -5.51 6.97 1.88
N ASN A 692 -4.29 7.01 1.36
CA ASN A 692 -3.95 6.56 0.00
C ASN A 692 -3.25 5.18 -0.02
N LEU A 693 -3.36 4.38 1.06
CA LEU A 693 -2.77 3.05 1.16
C LEU A 693 -3.80 1.91 1.04
N GLN A 694 -5.08 2.24 1.23
CA GLN A 694 -6.24 1.37 1.04
C GLN A 694 -7.18 2.00 0.00
N HIS A 695 -8.01 1.20 -0.65
CA HIS A 695 -9.00 1.63 -1.64
C HIS A 695 -10.41 1.73 -1.05
N ASN A 696 -10.71 0.97 0.00
CA ASN A 696 -12.03 1.01 0.65
C ASN A 696 -12.32 2.38 1.28
N ARG A 697 -13.51 2.93 0.99
CA ARG A 697 -13.92 4.32 1.32
C ARG A 697 -14.66 4.44 2.65
N VAL A 698 -14.95 3.33 3.34
CA VAL A 698 -15.80 3.26 4.55
C VAL A 698 -15.49 4.35 5.59
N LEU A 699 -14.25 4.46 6.07
CA LEU A 699 -13.89 5.51 7.06
C LEU A 699 -13.95 6.93 6.47
N LYS A 700 -13.76 7.10 5.16
CA LYS A 700 -13.90 8.40 4.48
C LYS A 700 -15.37 8.82 4.34
N ALA A 701 -16.26 7.86 4.07
CA ALA A 701 -17.71 8.07 4.05
C ALA A 701 -18.23 8.44 5.45
N ILE A 702 -17.72 7.80 6.51
CA ILE A 702 -18.03 8.18 7.90
C ILE A 702 -17.58 9.63 8.17
N ALA A 703 -16.37 10.01 7.76
CA ALA A 703 -15.88 11.38 7.93
C ALA A 703 -16.74 12.42 7.18
N SER A 704 -17.16 12.13 5.94
CA SER A 704 -18.04 13.01 5.16
C SER A 704 -19.45 13.11 5.75
N ARG A 705 -20.06 12.00 6.19
CA ARG A 705 -21.38 12.05 6.84
C ARG A 705 -21.35 12.84 8.16
N VAL A 706 -20.28 12.68 8.95
CA VAL A 706 -20.08 13.46 10.18
C VAL A 706 -19.84 14.94 9.88
N ALA A 707 -19.16 15.27 8.77
CA ALA A 707 -19.00 16.66 8.35
C ALA A 707 -20.36 17.28 8.00
N ARG A 708 -21.18 16.57 7.21
CA ARG A 708 -22.56 16.99 6.92
C ARG A 708 -23.35 17.26 8.21
N ALA A 709 -23.28 16.37 9.21
CA ALA A 709 -23.93 16.58 10.51
C ALA A 709 -23.37 17.78 11.29
N PHE A 710 -22.06 18.04 11.19
CA PHE A 710 -21.42 19.20 11.81
C PHE A 710 -21.86 20.53 11.17
N ASP A 711 -21.97 20.56 9.84
CA ASP A 711 -22.41 21.74 9.08
C ASP A 711 -23.94 21.97 9.24
N GLU A 712 -24.72 20.89 9.26
CA GLU A 712 -26.14 20.85 9.66
C GLU A 712 -26.35 21.27 11.14
N LYS A 713 -25.28 21.26 11.96
CA LYS A 713 -25.26 21.45 13.42
C LYS A 713 -26.08 20.40 14.20
N ASP A 714 -26.28 19.23 13.61
CA ASP A 714 -26.99 18.10 14.22
C ASP A 714 -26.13 17.41 15.30
N GLN A 715 -26.20 17.94 16.52
CA GLN A 715 -25.58 17.36 17.70
C GLN A 715 -26.22 16.01 18.12
N GLY A 716 -27.31 15.56 17.47
CA GLY A 716 -27.90 14.24 17.68
C GLY A 716 -27.23 13.12 16.88
N PHE A 717 -26.42 13.46 15.85
CA PHE A 717 -25.76 12.45 15.03
C PHE A 717 -24.55 11.83 15.73
N HIS A 718 -24.56 10.51 15.92
CA HIS A 718 -23.53 9.81 16.71
C HIS A 718 -22.96 8.57 16.02
N VAL A 719 -21.64 8.45 16.03
CA VAL A 719 -20.88 7.33 15.45
C VAL A 719 -20.12 6.57 16.54
N ILE A 720 -20.35 5.27 16.62
CA ILE A 720 -19.69 4.36 17.55
C ILE A 720 -18.96 3.28 16.74
N ILE A 721 -17.62 3.27 16.83
CA ILE A 721 -16.77 2.25 16.19
C ILE A 721 -16.15 1.37 17.27
N LEU A 722 -16.45 0.08 17.27
CA LEU A 722 -15.87 -0.91 18.17
C LEU A 722 -14.92 -1.83 17.40
N THR A 723 -13.65 -1.87 17.81
CA THR A 723 -12.64 -2.73 17.14
C THR A 723 -11.56 -3.23 18.10
N ASN A 724 -10.82 -4.26 17.68
CA ASN A 724 -9.76 -4.84 18.49
C ASN A 724 -8.51 -3.94 18.51
N LYS A 725 -7.90 -3.82 19.69
CA LYS A 725 -6.61 -3.14 19.86
C LYS A 725 -5.45 -3.91 19.21
N ALA A 726 -5.56 -5.24 19.15
CA ALA A 726 -4.68 -6.20 18.50
C ALA A 726 -5.43 -7.54 18.40
N GLN A 727 -5.03 -8.44 17.50
CA GLN A 727 -5.38 -9.86 17.63
C GLN A 727 -4.49 -10.47 18.73
N GLN A 728 -5.00 -11.42 19.53
CA GLN A 728 -4.21 -12.08 20.59
C GLN A 728 -3.82 -13.52 20.23
N ASP A 729 -4.70 -14.17 19.48
CA ASP A 729 -4.59 -15.46 18.78
C ASP A 729 -3.51 -15.50 17.70
N GLU A 730 -3.21 -14.37 17.05
CA GLU A 730 -2.17 -14.29 16.02
C GLU A 730 -0.79 -14.66 16.61
N PRO A 731 -0.14 -15.77 16.19
CA PRO A 731 1.09 -16.22 16.82
C PRO A 731 2.26 -15.26 16.56
N SER A 732 2.36 -14.69 15.36
CA SER A 732 3.47 -13.81 14.99
C SER A 732 3.45 -12.51 15.80
N LEU A 733 4.51 -12.28 16.58
CA LEU A 733 4.72 -11.03 17.31
C LEU A 733 4.75 -9.82 16.35
N VAL A 734 5.29 -10.01 15.14
CA VAL A 734 5.34 -8.98 14.10
C VAL A 734 3.93 -8.66 13.59
N THR A 735 3.10 -9.67 13.33
CA THR A 735 1.72 -9.46 12.87
C THR A 735 0.85 -8.84 13.97
N ARG A 736 0.97 -9.27 15.24
CA ARG A 736 0.27 -8.62 16.38
C ARG A 736 0.64 -7.13 16.54
N TRP A 737 1.91 -6.81 16.36
CA TRP A 737 2.39 -5.42 16.35
C TRP A 737 1.86 -4.64 15.14
N TYR A 738 1.83 -5.25 13.96
CA TYR A 738 1.22 -4.67 12.76
C TYR A 738 -0.28 -4.40 12.94
N CYS A 739 -1.07 -5.34 13.47
CA CYS A 739 -2.50 -5.11 13.76
C CYS A 739 -2.71 -3.95 14.75
N THR A 740 -1.80 -3.79 15.72
CA THR A 740 -1.82 -2.64 16.63
C THR A 740 -1.52 -1.34 15.87
N LEU A 741 -0.53 -1.35 14.98
CA LEU A 741 -0.11 -0.21 14.17
C LEU A 741 -1.19 0.21 13.17
N SER A 742 -1.83 -0.76 12.51
CA SER A 742 -2.85 -0.52 11.47
C SER A 742 -4.11 0.10 12.05
N THR A 743 -4.59 -0.39 13.20
CA THR A 743 -5.73 0.20 13.90
C THR A 743 -5.43 1.64 14.31
N GLN A 744 -4.22 1.93 14.81
CA GLN A 744 -3.81 3.30 15.17
C GLN A 744 -3.69 4.21 13.94
N TRP A 745 -3.12 3.71 12.84
CA TRP A 745 -3.02 4.44 11.58
C TRP A 745 -4.40 4.77 10.98
N SER A 746 -5.36 3.83 11.02
CA SER A 746 -6.74 4.07 10.59
C SER A 746 -7.44 5.15 11.42
N MET A 747 -7.19 5.21 12.73
CA MET A 747 -7.68 6.31 13.58
C MET A 747 -7.04 7.66 13.21
N GLU A 748 -5.78 7.67 12.80
CA GLU A 748 -5.13 8.87 12.25
C GLU A 748 -5.73 9.25 10.89
N GLN A 749 -6.03 8.29 10.01
CA GLN A 749 -6.65 8.58 8.70
C GLN A 749 -8.07 9.12 8.83
N LEU A 750 -8.87 8.59 9.77
CA LEU A 750 -10.22 9.08 10.06
C LEU A 750 -10.19 10.54 10.58
N GLU A 751 -9.29 10.84 11.52
CA GLU A 751 -9.08 12.22 12.00
C GLU A 751 -8.59 13.15 10.88
N ILE A 752 -7.68 12.70 10.02
CA ILE A 752 -7.19 13.49 8.88
C ILE A 752 -8.33 13.75 7.88
N ALA A 753 -9.18 12.76 7.60
CA ALA A 753 -10.34 12.91 6.73
C ALA A 753 -11.34 13.94 7.30
N MET A 754 -11.67 13.83 8.59
CA MET A 754 -12.55 14.79 9.27
C MET A 754 -12.00 16.22 9.25
N LEU A 755 -10.68 16.37 9.48
CA LEU A 755 -10.00 17.66 9.38
C LEU A 755 -9.94 18.22 7.94
N SER A 756 -9.96 17.36 6.91
CA SER A 756 -10.06 17.82 5.52
C SER A 756 -11.49 18.22 5.13
N PHE A 757 -12.51 17.61 5.73
CA PHE A 757 -13.92 18.03 5.64
C PHE A 757 -14.27 19.11 6.70
N GLY A 758 -13.31 19.97 7.07
CA GLY A 758 -13.55 21.16 7.91
C GLY A 758 -13.75 20.97 9.42
N ILE A 759 -14.09 19.76 9.90
CA ILE A 759 -14.45 19.51 11.31
C ILE A 759 -13.26 19.85 12.25
N PRO A 760 -13.41 20.77 13.22
CA PRO A 760 -12.35 21.09 14.18
C PRO A 760 -12.00 19.90 15.08
N ARG A 761 -10.71 19.74 15.43
CA ARG A 761 -10.23 18.59 16.24
C ARG A 761 -10.92 18.45 17.61
N ASN A 762 -11.33 19.55 18.22
CA ASN A 762 -12.11 19.57 19.46
C ASN A 762 -13.53 18.98 19.27
N GLU A 763 -14.13 19.17 18.10
CA GLU A 763 -15.51 18.78 17.81
C GLU A 763 -15.65 17.30 17.41
N ILE A 764 -14.59 16.68 16.87
CA ILE A 764 -14.61 15.24 16.48
C ILE A 764 -15.11 14.34 17.62
N ALA A 765 -14.76 14.66 18.87
CA ALA A 765 -15.18 13.90 20.06
C ALA A 765 -16.66 14.12 20.47
N ASN A 766 -17.37 15.05 19.83
CA ASN A 766 -18.81 15.25 19.98
C ASN A 766 -19.64 14.35 19.06
N TYR A 767 -19.05 13.85 17.96
CA TYR A 767 -19.73 13.00 16.98
C TYR A 767 -19.23 11.55 16.98
N VAL A 768 -17.94 11.29 17.25
CA VAL A 768 -17.33 9.97 17.04
C VAL A 768 -16.63 9.42 18.28
N TYR A 769 -17.03 8.21 18.67
CA TYR A 769 -16.39 7.41 19.71
C TYR A 769 -15.77 6.14 19.13
N ILE A 770 -14.50 5.89 19.43
CA ILE A 770 -13.78 4.67 19.03
C ILE A 770 -13.43 3.88 20.29
N GLY A 771 -13.89 2.64 20.37
CA GLY A 771 -13.77 1.77 21.54
C GLY A 771 -13.25 0.37 21.22
N ARG A 772 -13.02 -0.38 22.29
CA ARG A 772 -12.76 -1.83 22.32
C ARG A 772 -13.53 -2.43 23.49
N LEU A 773 -13.80 -3.73 23.46
CA LEU A 773 -14.47 -4.42 24.56
C LEU A 773 -13.44 -5.04 25.55
N VAL A 774 -13.64 -4.82 26.85
CA VAL A 774 -12.82 -5.34 27.96
C VAL A 774 -13.74 -5.60 29.16
N ALA A 775 -13.75 -6.83 29.66
CA ALA A 775 -14.57 -7.25 30.79
C ALA A 775 -13.67 -7.70 31.95
N ASP A 776 -13.79 -7.05 33.12
CA ASP A 776 -13.05 -7.37 34.34
C ASP A 776 -11.51 -7.51 34.13
N GLY A 777 -10.96 -6.64 33.27
CA GLY A 777 -9.54 -6.61 32.89
C GLY A 777 -9.15 -7.51 31.72
N VAL A 778 -10.01 -8.43 31.30
CA VAL A 778 -9.81 -9.38 30.20
C VAL A 778 -10.30 -8.80 28.88
N LEU A 779 -9.62 -9.08 27.76
CA LEU A 779 -10.11 -8.69 26.43
C LEU A 779 -11.40 -9.43 26.07
N VAL A 780 -12.35 -8.72 25.48
CA VAL A 780 -13.44 -9.32 24.69
C VAL A 780 -13.10 -9.05 23.22
N LYS A 781 -12.76 -10.12 22.47
CA LYS A 781 -12.41 -10.05 21.06
C LYS A 781 -13.67 -9.87 20.22
N ILE A 782 -13.73 -8.77 19.47
CA ILE A 782 -14.80 -8.45 18.53
C ILE A 782 -14.55 -9.24 17.24
N HIS A 783 -15.47 -10.11 16.84
CA HIS A 783 -15.44 -10.84 15.56
C HIS A 783 -16.75 -10.68 14.74
N SER A 784 -17.76 -10.06 15.36
CA SER A 784 -19.13 -9.85 14.87
C SER A 784 -19.26 -9.29 13.44
N ASN A 785 -18.35 -8.38 13.03
CA ASN A 785 -18.28 -7.76 11.70
C ASN A 785 -19.65 -7.28 11.19
N ILE A 786 -20.20 -6.27 11.88
CA ILE A 786 -21.56 -5.77 11.67
C ILE A 786 -21.61 -4.23 11.63
N LEU A 787 -22.37 -3.71 10.68
CA LEU A 787 -22.73 -2.30 10.55
C LEU A 787 -24.24 -2.15 10.80
N ILE A 788 -24.63 -1.27 11.72
CA ILE A 788 -26.01 -0.89 11.99
C ILE A 788 -26.14 0.62 11.81
N THR A 789 -27.15 1.07 11.08
CA THR A 789 -27.49 2.50 10.94
C THR A 789 -28.90 2.77 11.43
N ASP A 790 -29.03 3.88 12.17
CA ASP A 790 -30.27 4.41 12.78
C ASP A 790 -31.06 3.44 13.68
N GLY A 791 -30.47 2.29 14.03
CA GLY A 791 -31.18 1.20 14.70
C GLY A 791 -32.28 0.54 13.85
N GLN A 792 -32.31 0.81 12.54
CA GLN A 792 -33.32 0.32 11.59
C GLN A 792 -32.76 -0.52 10.46
N TYR A 793 -31.51 -0.30 10.05
CA TYR A 793 -30.85 -1.01 8.95
C TYR A 793 -29.56 -1.66 9.44
N ALA A 794 -29.26 -2.85 8.94
CA ALA A 794 -28.04 -3.56 9.31
C ALA A 794 -27.45 -4.40 8.16
N LEU A 795 -26.13 -4.53 8.18
CA LEU A 795 -25.32 -5.42 7.35
C LEU A 795 -24.45 -6.26 8.27
N ARG A 796 -24.65 -7.58 8.28
CA ARG A 796 -23.82 -8.54 9.02
C ARG A 796 -22.97 -9.33 8.03
N SER A 797 -21.64 -9.26 8.13
CA SER A 797 -20.71 -9.78 7.11
C SER A 797 -19.52 -10.56 7.68
N SER A 798 -18.92 -11.44 6.88
CA SER A 798 -17.60 -11.99 7.23
C SER A 798 -16.46 -10.99 7.04
N SER A 799 -16.66 -9.92 6.23
CA SER A 799 -15.63 -8.94 5.86
C SER A 799 -14.95 -8.23 7.02
N ASN A 800 -13.62 -8.27 6.99
CA ASN A 800 -12.78 -7.35 7.75
C ASN A 800 -12.78 -5.95 7.09
N LEU A 801 -12.64 -4.89 7.87
CA LEU A 801 -12.51 -3.52 7.35
C LEU A 801 -11.08 -3.30 6.82
N ALA A 802 -10.76 -3.96 5.70
CA ALA A 802 -9.48 -3.90 5.00
C ALA A 802 -9.66 -4.21 3.51
N ASP A 803 -8.69 -3.80 2.68
CA ASP A 803 -8.67 -4.11 1.25
C ASP A 803 -8.61 -5.60 0.91
N ARG A 804 -8.31 -6.47 1.90
CA ARG A 804 -8.43 -7.93 1.81
C ARG A 804 -9.87 -8.38 1.52
N SER A 805 -10.84 -7.66 2.05
CA SER A 805 -12.28 -7.98 1.97
C SER A 805 -13.08 -6.93 1.17
N LEU A 806 -12.67 -5.65 1.20
CA LEU A 806 -13.51 -4.51 0.74
C LEU A 806 -12.88 -3.65 -0.38
N SER A 807 -11.93 -4.15 -1.17
CA SER A 807 -11.33 -3.39 -2.29
C SER A 807 -11.93 -3.78 -3.66
N PHE A 808 -11.57 -3.07 -4.74
CA PHE A 808 -11.95 -3.46 -6.11
C PHE A 808 -11.50 -4.89 -6.49
N ARG A 809 -10.45 -5.39 -5.83
CA ARG A 809 -9.95 -6.76 -5.97
C ARG A 809 -9.76 -7.35 -4.59
N PRO A 810 -10.86 -7.76 -3.93
CA PRO A 810 -10.76 -8.45 -2.67
C PRO A 810 -9.96 -9.73 -2.89
N THR A 811 -9.34 -10.17 -1.82
CA THR A 811 -8.40 -11.27 -1.81
C THR A 811 -9.06 -12.51 -1.25
N ASP A 812 -10.02 -12.34 -0.34
CA ASP A 812 -10.83 -13.41 0.24
C ASP A 812 -12.26 -13.39 -0.29
N THR A 813 -12.89 -14.57 -0.43
CA THR A 813 -14.33 -14.71 -0.69
C THR A 813 -15.09 -14.36 0.59
N GLU A 814 -15.86 -13.28 0.58
CA GLU A 814 -16.61 -12.77 1.73
C GLU A 814 -18.11 -12.76 1.46
N LEU A 815 -18.94 -12.81 2.51
CA LEU A 815 -20.41 -12.73 2.39
C LEU A 815 -21.01 -11.91 3.53
N GLY A 816 -21.89 -10.97 3.16
CA GLY A 816 -22.78 -10.28 4.08
C GLY A 816 -24.25 -10.36 3.67
N LEU A 817 -25.13 -10.09 4.63
CA LEU A 817 -26.58 -9.99 4.43
C LEU A 817 -27.11 -8.64 4.97
N LEU A 818 -27.93 -7.98 4.16
CA LEU A 818 -28.68 -6.77 4.51
C LEU A 818 -30.05 -7.10 5.11
N PHE A 819 -30.40 -6.49 6.23
CA PHE A 819 -31.68 -6.69 6.91
C PHE A 819 -32.15 -5.43 7.64
N SER A 820 -33.46 -5.27 7.83
CA SER A 820 -34.04 -4.02 8.35
C SER A 820 -35.31 -4.22 9.19
N GLY A 821 -35.76 -3.12 9.81
CA GLY A 821 -36.98 -3.03 10.60
C GLY A 821 -36.77 -3.28 12.10
N GLN A 822 -37.87 -3.42 12.84
CA GLN A 822 -37.89 -3.41 14.31
C GLN A 822 -36.99 -4.49 14.97
N VAL A 823 -36.74 -5.60 14.28
CA VAL A 823 -35.80 -6.64 14.75
C VAL A 823 -34.36 -6.13 14.87
N VAL A 824 -33.93 -5.20 14.02
CA VAL A 824 -32.63 -4.51 14.14
C VAL A 824 -32.61 -3.67 15.40
N THR A 825 -33.68 -2.94 15.69
CA THR A 825 -33.79 -2.11 16.90
C THR A 825 -33.71 -2.97 18.16
N GLN A 826 -34.51 -4.05 18.23
CA GLN A 826 -34.52 -4.99 19.36
C GLN A 826 -33.14 -5.66 19.55
N PHE A 827 -32.51 -6.08 18.46
CA PHE A 827 -31.17 -6.65 18.48
C PHE A 827 -30.11 -5.65 18.99
N GLN A 828 -30.14 -4.40 18.53
CA GLN A 828 -29.23 -3.36 19.01
C GLN A 828 -29.43 -3.07 20.51
N GLN A 829 -30.67 -3.09 21.01
CA GLN A 829 -30.93 -2.98 22.46
C GLN A 829 -30.32 -4.14 23.26
N LYS A 830 -30.33 -5.38 22.73
CA LYS A 830 -29.63 -6.52 23.37
C LYS A 830 -28.12 -6.26 23.44
N LEU A 831 -27.49 -5.82 22.34
CA LEU A 831 -26.06 -5.47 22.32
C LEU A 831 -25.72 -4.37 23.35
N TRP A 832 -26.53 -3.31 23.45
CA TRP A 832 -26.33 -2.28 24.48
C TRP A 832 -26.43 -2.83 25.90
N ASN A 833 -27.41 -3.71 26.18
CA ASN A 833 -27.53 -4.35 27.50
C ASN A 833 -26.31 -5.26 27.81
N MET A 834 -25.81 -6.02 26.84
CA MET A 834 -24.55 -6.78 26.99
C MET A 834 -23.37 -5.86 27.33
N TYR A 835 -23.23 -4.74 26.60
CA TYR A 835 -22.07 -3.85 26.69
C TYR A 835 -22.08 -2.95 27.94
N PHE A 836 -23.26 -2.64 28.48
CA PHE A 836 -23.43 -1.93 29.75
C PHE A 836 -23.79 -2.85 30.93
N ARG A 837 -23.71 -4.18 30.74
CA ARG A 837 -23.96 -5.20 31.77
C ARG A 837 -25.31 -5.05 32.48
N THR A 838 -26.29 -4.50 31.76
CA THR A 838 -27.66 -4.28 32.18
C THR A 838 -28.57 -5.38 31.64
N LYS A 839 -29.82 -5.41 32.10
CA LYS A 839 -30.86 -6.30 31.59
C LYS A 839 -32.13 -5.47 31.36
N ASP A 840 -32.72 -5.62 30.17
CA ASP A 840 -33.98 -5.01 29.75
C ASP A 840 -34.04 -3.47 29.90
N VAL A 841 -32.89 -2.79 29.96
CA VAL A 841 -32.79 -1.32 30.03
C VAL A 841 -32.89 -0.72 28.62
N PRO A 842 -33.77 0.27 28.37
CA PRO A 842 -33.83 0.96 27.09
C PRO A 842 -32.70 1.99 26.92
N TYR A 843 -32.14 2.05 25.71
CA TYR A 843 -31.03 2.90 25.32
C TYR A 843 -31.34 3.66 24.03
N THR A 844 -31.36 5.00 24.10
CA THR A 844 -31.26 5.86 22.91
C THR A 844 -29.78 6.07 22.54
N ILE A 845 -29.46 6.46 21.31
CA ILE A 845 -28.05 6.62 20.89
C ILE A 845 -27.36 7.73 21.69
N GLU A 846 -28.07 8.81 22.02
CA GLU A 846 -27.61 9.95 22.80
C GLU A 846 -27.24 9.49 24.23
N LYS A 847 -28.08 8.65 24.85
CA LYS A 847 -27.83 8.03 26.15
C LYS A 847 -26.61 7.09 26.12
N VAL A 848 -26.46 6.28 25.06
CA VAL A 848 -25.27 5.42 24.86
C VAL A 848 -24.01 6.27 24.74
N PHE A 849 -24.03 7.29 23.88
CA PHE A 849 -22.87 8.13 23.61
C PHE A 849 -22.45 8.94 24.86
N ALA A 850 -23.41 9.45 25.63
CA ALA A 850 -23.15 10.11 26.92
C ALA A 850 -22.50 9.16 27.94
N LEU A 851 -22.95 7.92 28.05
CA LEU A 851 -22.33 6.90 28.93
C LEU A 851 -20.91 6.55 28.47
N LEU A 852 -20.67 6.43 27.16
CA LEU A 852 -19.34 6.16 26.62
C LEU A 852 -18.35 7.30 26.87
N ARG A 853 -18.80 8.56 26.84
CA ARG A 853 -17.96 9.73 27.15
C ARG A 853 -17.68 9.90 28.65
N THR A 854 -18.63 9.55 29.52
CA THR A 854 -18.47 9.69 30.99
C THR A 854 -17.68 8.55 31.64
N SER A 855 -17.61 7.36 31.02
CA SER A 855 -16.94 6.15 31.56
C SER A 855 -15.40 6.19 31.59
N THR A 856 -14.79 7.32 31.92
CA THR A 856 -13.32 7.54 31.95
C THR A 856 -12.66 7.09 33.25
N ILE A 857 -12.91 5.84 33.65
CA ILE A 857 -12.34 5.25 34.89
C ILE A 857 -10.79 5.30 34.85
N PRO A 858 -10.11 5.84 35.89
CA PRO A 858 -8.65 5.81 35.98
C PRO A 858 -8.14 4.38 36.20
N SER A 859 -7.02 4.02 35.57
CA SER A 859 -6.55 2.64 35.35
C SER A 859 -6.18 1.82 36.60
N ASN A 860 -6.34 2.37 37.81
CA ASN A 860 -5.67 1.87 39.02
C ASN A 860 -6.63 1.34 40.10
N ILE A 861 -7.95 1.27 39.83
CA ILE A 861 -8.96 0.85 40.82
C ILE A 861 -9.65 -0.44 40.38
N LYS A 862 -9.61 -1.48 41.22
CA LYS A 862 -10.27 -2.79 41.00
C LYS A 862 -11.77 -2.78 41.35
N LEU A 863 -12.56 -1.87 40.77
CA LEU A 863 -14.02 -2.07 40.74
C LEU A 863 -14.38 -3.04 39.61
N LYS A 864 -15.44 -3.83 39.79
CA LYS A 864 -16.11 -4.52 38.66
C LYS A 864 -16.63 -3.44 37.71
N SER A 865 -16.17 -3.44 36.46
CA SER A 865 -16.57 -2.41 35.51
C SER A 865 -18.06 -2.53 35.18
N THR A 866 -18.78 -1.41 35.25
CA THR A 866 -20.19 -1.30 34.86
C THR A 866 -20.36 -1.31 33.34
N SER A 867 -19.32 -1.02 32.55
CA SER A 867 -19.32 -1.19 31.10
C SER A 867 -18.19 -2.08 30.63
N CYS A 868 -18.47 -2.90 29.62
CA CYS A 868 -17.48 -3.61 28.83
C CYS A 868 -16.76 -2.68 27.83
N VAL A 869 -17.27 -1.48 27.53
CA VAL A 869 -16.71 -0.62 26.48
C VAL A 869 -15.63 0.31 27.04
N VAL A 870 -14.42 0.23 26.47
CA VAL A 870 -13.27 1.05 26.88
C VAL A 870 -12.75 1.83 25.68
N GLN A 871 -12.56 3.15 25.84
CA GLN A 871 -12.08 4.04 24.78
C GLN A 871 -10.73 3.56 24.22
N LEU A 872 -10.63 3.47 22.90
CA LEU A 872 -9.37 3.19 22.21
C LEU A 872 -8.60 4.51 22.03
N ARG A 873 -7.58 4.74 22.86
CA ARG A 873 -6.76 5.96 22.78
C ARG A 873 -5.67 5.84 21.71
N LYS A 874 -5.42 6.95 20.98
CA LYS A 874 -4.25 7.09 20.10
C LYS A 874 -2.98 7.20 20.95
N ARG A 875 -1.94 6.47 20.56
CA ARG A 875 -0.58 6.54 21.13
C ARG A 875 0.24 7.63 20.41
N PRO A 876 1.26 8.22 21.07
CA PRO A 876 2.15 9.21 20.45
C PRO A 876 3.22 8.55 19.56
N TRP A 877 2.80 7.92 18.45
CA TRP A 877 3.74 7.46 17.41
C TRP A 877 4.27 8.66 16.59
N ASN A 878 5.38 8.47 15.88
CA ASN A 878 5.83 9.41 14.86
C ASN A 878 5.07 9.12 13.54
N PRO A 879 4.22 10.03 13.01
CA PRO A 879 3.38 9.74 11.85
C PRO A 879 4.16 9.39 10.58
N MET A 880 5.40 9.88 10.42
CA MET A 880 6.27 9.49 9.30
C MET A 880 6.78 8.05 9.45
N LEU A 881 7.08 7.63 10.68
CA LEU A 881 7.45 6.24 10.97
C LEU A 881 6.25 5.30 10.81
N THR A 882 5.07 5.68 11.34
CA THR A 882 3.80 4.96 11.13
C THR A 882 3.52 4.80 9.64
N ARG A 883 3.57 5.89 8.86
CA ARG A 883 3.34 5.87 7.40
C ARG A 883 4.38 5.04 6.66
N PHE A 884 5.65 5.11 7.05
CA PHE A 884 6.70 4.28 6.46
C PHE A 884 6.45 2.80 6.73
N LEU A 885 6.25 2.40 7.98
CA LEU A 885 6.01 1.01 8.38
C LEU A 885 4.74 0.43 7.74
N MET A 886 3.63 1.17 7.77
CA MET A 886 2.39 0.79 7.09
C MET A 886 2.59 0.66 5.57
N SER A 887 3.33 1.57 4.95
CA SER A 887 3.67 1.46 3.52
C SER A 887 4.51 0.21 3.27
N THR A 888 5.60 0.01 4.00
CA THR A 888 6.50 -1.14 3.84
C THR A 888 5.76 -2.46 4.03
N PHE A 889 4.93 -2.60 5.07
CA PHE A 889 4.14 -3.82 5.28
C PHE A 889 3.09 -4.02 4.18
N ILE A 890 2.27 -3.02 3.84
CA ILE A 890 1.23 -3.17 2.81
C ILE A 890 1.83 -3.52 1.43
N HIS A 891 3.05 -3.07 1.13
CA HIS A 891 3.75 -3.46 -0.12
C HIS A 891 4.47 -4.82 -0.02
N ALA A 892 5.09 -5.16 1.12
CA ALA A 892 5.85 -6.40 1.31
C ALA A 892 5.01 -7.61 1.78
N SER A 893 3.75 -7.39 2.16
CA SER A 893 2.83 -8.46 2.58
C SER A 893 2.33 -9.34 1.43
N GLU A 894 2.72 -9.04 0.18
CA GLU A 894 2.51 -9.88 -1.00
C GLU A 894 1.03 -10.19 -1.36
N GLY A 895 0.08 -9.55 -0.66
CA GLY A 895 -1.35 -9.83 -0.75
C GLY A 895 -2.06 -10.00 0.59
N ALA A 896 -1.34 -10.13 1.73
CA ALA A 896 -1.98 -10.32 3.03
C ALA A 896 -2.95 -9.17 3.37
N THR A 897 -2.61 -7.93 3.00
CA THR A 897 -3.46 -6.73 3.17
C THR A 897 -4.40 -6.43 1.98
N GLY A 898 -4.42 -7.28 0.95
CA GLY A 898 -5.35 -7.22 -0.18
C GLY A 898 -5.18 -6.11 -1.23
N GLY A 899 -6.17 -6.03 -2.12
CA GLY A 899 -6.40 -4.93 -3.09
C GLY A 899 -5.36 -4.70 -4.18
N ARG A 900 -4.35 -5.58 -4.32
CA ARG A 900 -3.14 -5.26 -5.11
C ARG A 900 -2.61 -6.37 -6.03
N ARG A 901 -3.10 -7.61 -5.89
CA ARG A 901 -2.81 -8.74 -6.81
C ARG A 901 -4.12 -9.41 -7.21
N LYS A 902 -4.26 -9.81 -8.48
CA LYS A 902 -5.40 -10.63 -8.95
C LYS A 902 -5.21 -12.05 -8.41
N VAL A 903 -6.16 -12.54 -7.63
CA VAL A 903 -6.13 -13.90 -7.06
C VAL A 903 -6.81 -14.85 -8.06
N THR A 904 -6.22 -16.04 -8.21
CA THR A 904 -6.77 -17.15 -8.99
C THR A 904 -6.98 -18.31 -8.04
N TYR A 905 -8.18 -18.88 -8.01
CA TYR A 905 -8.48 -20.07 -7.21
C TYR A 905 -8.94 -21.23 -8.10
N GLN A 906 -8.91 -22.42 -7.52
CA GLN A 906 -9.46 -23.64 -8.06
C GLN A 906 -10.46 -24.17 -7.05
N VAL A 907 -11.65 -24.51 -7.53
CA VAL A 907 -12.65 -25.21 -6.73
C VAL A 907 -12.60 -26.68 -7.11
N GLN A 908 -12.53 -27.56 -6.11
CA GLN A 908 -12.58 -29.00 -6.31
C GLN A 908 -13.62 -29.60 -5.36
N ALA A 909 -14.72 -30.09 -5.93
CA ALA A 909 -15.73 -30.87 -5.23
C ALA A 909 -15.40 -32.37 -5.30
N LYS A 910 -15.64 -33.10 -4.20
CA LYS A 910 -15.53 -34.56 -4.12
C LYS A 910 -16.63 -35.10 -3.22
N CYS A 911 -17.47 -35.98 -3.76
CA CYS A 911 -18.37 -36.80 -2.93
C CYS A 911 -17.56 -37.89 -2.22
N ILE A 912 -17.82 -38.08 -0.92
CA ILE A 912 -17.20 -39.11 -0.10
C ILE A 912 -17.87 -40.45 -0.42
N GLY A 913 -17.17 -41.32 -1.14
CA GLY A 913 -17.65 -42.68 -1.42
C GLY A 913 -17.63 -43.57 -0.18
N ASN A 914 -18.37 -44.69 -0.23
CA ASN A 914 -18.26 -45.73 0.78
C ASN A 914 -16.83 -46.25 0.86
N SER A 915 -16.21 -46.17 2.04
CA SER A 915 -14.91 -46.78 2.32
C SER A 915 -15.08 -48.30 2.50
N THR A 916 -15.15 -49.04 1.40
CA THR A 916 -14.80 -50.46 1.42
C THR A 916 -13.34 -50.60 1.84
N LEU A 917 -13.09 -51.39 2.88
CA LEU A 917 -11.72 -51.68 3.35
C LEU A 917 -10.88 -52.33 2.25
N SER A 918 -9.62 -51.88 2.15
CA SER A 918 -8.49 -52.62 1.59
C SER A 918 -7.20 -52.14 2.28
#